data_AF-A0A269TLP4-F1
#
_entry.id   AF-A0A269TLP4-F1
#
_cell.length_a   1.000
_cell.length_b   1.000
_cell.length_c   1.000
_cell.angle_alpha   90.00
_cell.angle_beta   90.00
_cell.angle_gamma   90.00
#
_symmetry.space_group_name_H-M   'P 1'
#
loop_
_entity.id
_entity.type
_entity.pdbx_description
1 polymer ?
#
loop_
_entity_poly.entity_id
_entity_poly.type
_entity_poly.pdbx_seq_one_letter_code
_entity_poly.pdbx_strand_id
1 'polypeptide(L)'
;MKKLNKKTFLFAGLFATGVISATAIACAPNTNIDLNEQRKLVLNKIVETLSKLELNSKNTYENIDKLNEDAKNATASISVAALLDSDSSQKFIETLGKAVIIKNEGSTIEEGKIILNLLLTYESDDVSANLKLNITYKAAETSQPEPKPEPVLTHEQLKAIEWYKGVSETNIVSESESNLLPSEVNIIDLGFFKTPLTQLPEGFELSLTKVSNSNNDKDGELKVKVVLFKTPSFYNVDGQIKSDLESATGKVISLSGFKTSSAVDKEKVIAFYGIISGSIALENEEFKKLKASEFKQENLDTLKSKFSNVPEGYQLQLELMNDTVDDKKGELSFKVLLVKDGKFLNIEGDTLDTMTDAGKSVKLTGFTVSSDENKPIDDPGTSVPVDPTPEPGTPVTPDPGQPEVKDSLTPIIDNSTIVRTWFNSLLESYSAAANTEIFPTSLTVDDVNTLLNSIIKSPLTNATIEFKIVSTDDLNGLAKILVTLKTSDKFYTVEGNESSSETGKEITVNNLNSLRTVARSLYLSQNSLVTLKSNLTAEQAIAQFDTVTADLFTDLKAKLTHELKLEVRKTVSGNQVNAETGFIYANIYLKRNDNEFFRLDGTVVDSLEKVDGKEIRIGGFEIKIPIQELAREINAWKVKDNLTSIEAWKLQELLKPDLSFEKIIELLKMSASKETPLISSMQNLEFVSTKELLTWNINDQDVSLSFKATLKDKTGRSANKDVSFTTDFAGFLPTFLTINGKIKDDVNDNYLVVVFKELSQGNTYENWSKFIKTFVKNSKNSPKKLDNFANAFALMVDKKTPKSIRNYGLIYPYNKSDWNSITNPINEIVVMSNGKTRNNWIGANKNTLVIGGLQNYAKGSNEFARGEAWTFNPIDGTRNSTFMTYNGIRWVITDEKGFFVESTRKTVKDKNTKTITLPFNNGVAVGLRLLLQELI
;
A
#
# COMPACT_ATOMS: atom_id res chain seq x y z
N MET A 1 -44.75 -28.09 -25.01
CA MET A 1 -44.45 -29.46 -24.51
C MET A 1 -43.13 -29.88 -25.14
N LYS A 2 -42.03 -30.24 -24.47
CA LYS A 2 -41.80 -30.87 -23.16
C LYS A 2 -40.46 -30.35 -22.57
N LYS A 3 -40.55 -29.97 -21.29
CA LYS A 3 -39.59 -30.18 -20.17
C LYS A 3 -38.08 -30.27 -20.46
N LEU A 4 -37.32 -29.40 -19.81
CA LEU A 4 -36.14 -29.83 -19.03
C LEU A 4 -35.95 -28.94 -17.78
N ASN A 5 -35.74 -29.60 -16.65
CA ASN A 5 -35.54 -29.07 -15.30
C ASN A 5 -34.34 -28.12 -15.18
N LYS A 6 -34.41 -27.20 -14.22
CA LYS A 6 -33.35 -27.00 -13.20
C LYS A 6 -33.90 -26.21 -12.01
N LYS A 7 -34.02 -26.91 -10.87
CA LYS A 7 -33.74 -26.30 -9.56
C LYS A 7 -32.28 -25.81 -9.58
N THR A 8 -31.99 -24.88 -8.67
CA THR A 8 -30.70 -24.24 -8.37
C THR A 8 -30.50 -22.87 -9.03
N PHE A 9 -30.89 -21.81 -8.32
CA PHE A 9 -30.00 -20.70 -7.93
C PHE A 9 -30.71 -19.89 -6.82
N LEU A 10 -30.43 -20.27 -5.58
CA LEU A 10 -30.61 -19.42 -4.39
C LEU A 10 -29.28 -18.68 -4.18
N PHE A 11 -29.37 -17.37 -3.98
CA PHE A 11 -28.45 -16.47 -3.25
C PHE A 11 -26.94 -16.55 -3.52
N ALA A 12 -26.43 -15.54 -4.22
CA ALA A 12 -25.20 -14.83 -3.88
C ALA A 12 -25.16 -13.50 -4.66
N GLY A 13 -24.97 -12.39 -3.96
CA GLY A 13 -24.61 -11.11 -4.58
C GLY A 13 -25.74 -10.12 -4.76
N LEU A 14 -26.17 -9.47 -3.68
CA LEU A 14 -26.87 -8.19 -3.77
C LEU A 14 -26.72 -7.38 -2.48
N PHE A 15 -25.48 -7.04 -2.11
CA PHE A 15 -25.13 -5.79 -1.40
C PHE A 15 -23.64 -5.50 -1.66
N ALA A 16 -23.31 -5.27 -2.94
CA ALA A 16 -22.13 -4.50 -3.30
C ALA A 16 -22.63 -3.09 -3.61
N THR A 17 -22.09 -2.13 -2.87
CA THR A 17 -22.26 -0.69 -3.01
C THR A 17 -22.26 -0.25 -4.47
N GLY A 18 -23.44 0.05 -4.99
CA GLY A 18 -23.65 0.54 -6.35
C GLY A 18 -24.80 1.51 -6.33
N VAL A 19 -24.49 2.78 -6.59
CA VAL A 19 -25.42 3.83 -6.96
C VAL A 19 -26.40 3.23 -7.97
N ILE A 20 -27.70 3.17 -7.63
CA ILE A 20 -28.73 2.96 -8.64
C ILE A 20 -28.78 4.26 -9.45
N SER A 21 -27.89 4.38 -10.43
CA SER A 21 -28.07 5.28 -11.54
C SER A 21 -29.29 4.79 -12.31
N ALA A 22 -30.27 5.67 -12.43
CA ALA A 22 -31.50 5.43 -13.15
C ALA A 22 -31.24 5.34 -14.67
N THR A 23 -30.65 4.24 -15.14
CA THR A 23 -30.52 3.94 -16.57
C THR A 23 -30.40 2.42 -16.79
N ALA A 24 -31.44 1.65 -16.45
CA ALA A 24 -31.64 0.30 -17.00
C ALA A 24 -33.06 -0.26 -16.68
N ILE A 25 -34.10 0.52 -16.92
CA ILE A 25 -35.47 0.00 -17.13
C ILE A 25 -36.01 0.68 -18.39
N ALA A 26 -35.45 0.32 -19.52
CA ALA A 26 -35.98 0.65 -20.83
C ALA A 26 -36.01 -0.65 -21.63
N CYS A 27 -36.99 -1.50 -21.33
CA CYS A 27 -37.64 -2.50 -22.20
C CYS A 27 -38.44 -3.49 -21.35
N ALA A 28 -39.58 -3.03 -20.80
CA ALA A 28 -40.71 -3.88 -20.46
C ALA A 28 -41.99 -3.04 -20.65
N PRO A 29 -43.08 -3.61 -21.20
CA PRO A 29 -44.23 -2.83 -21.64
C PRO A 29 -45.04 -2.30 -20.44
N ASN A 30 -45.43 -1.03 -20.54
CA ASN A 30 -46.41 -0.29 -19.74
C ASN A 30 -47.10 -1.06 -18.60
N THR A 31 -46.61 -0.85 -17.38
CA THR A 31 -47.48 -0.71 -16.21
C THR A 31 -47.08 0.60 -15.54
N ASN A 32 -47.94 1.62 -15.64
CA ASN A 32 -47.77 2.86 -14.91
C ASN A 32 -48.10 2.54 -13.43
N ILE A 33 -47.16 1.89 -12.73
CA ILE A 33 -47.33 1.56 -11.30
C ILE A 33 -47.16 2.86 -10.54
N ASP A 34 -48.21 3.28 -9.83
CA ASP A 34 -48.21 4.45 -8.95
C ASP A 34 -46.98 4.40 -8.01
N LEU A 35 -46.26 5.52 -7.88
CA LEU A 35 -45.09 5.65 -7.01
C LEU A 35 -45.44 5.27 -5.56
N ASN A 36 -46.66 5.56 -5.12
CA ASN A 36 -47.16 5.15 -3.81
C ASN A 36 -47.27 3.62 -3.69
N GLU A 37 -47.72 2.93 -4.74
CA GLU A 37 -47.78 1.46 -4.75
C GLU A 37 -46.38 0.84 -4.72
N GLN A 38 -45.40 1.40 -5.43
CA GLN A 38 -44.02 0.94 -5.40
C GLN A 38 -43.40 1.11 -4.01
N ARG A 39 -43.55 2.29 -3.39
CA ARG A 39 -43.06 2.57 -2.03
C ARG A 39 -43.73 1.66 -1.00
N LYS A 40 -45.05 1.42 -1.13
CA LYS A 40 -45.79 0.50 -0.27
C LYS A 40 -45.29 -0.94 -0.40
N LEU A 41 -44.96 -1.40 -1.61
CA LEU A 41 -44.38 -2.74 -1.83
C LEU A 41 -43.00 -2.88 -1.16
N VAL A 42 -42.12 -1.89 -1.32
CA VAL A 42 -40.80 -1.88 -0.69
C VAL A 42 -40.91 -1.83 0.83
N LEU A 43 -41.75 -0.93 1.37
CA LEU A 43 -41.98 -0.80 2.81
C LEU A 43 -42.55 -2.10 3.41
N ASN A 44 -43.53 -2.74 2.76
CA ASN A 44 -44.06 -4.03 3.19
C ASN A 44 -42.99 -5.12 3.21
N LYS A 45 -42.05 -5.11 2.25
CA LYS A 45 -40.94 -6.07 2.22
C LYS A 45 -39.95 -5.84 3.36
N ILE A 46 -39.65 -4.58 3.67
CA ILE A 46 -38.83 -4.20 4.82
C ILE A 46 -39.49 -4.67 6.12
N VAL A 47 -40.78 -4.38 6.32
CA VAL A 47 -41.55 -4.82 7.49
C VAL A 47 -41.56 -6.36 7.60
N GLU A 48 -41.81 -7.06 6.50
CA GLU A 48 -41.80 -8.53 6.47
C GLU A 48 -40.43 -9.07 6.91
N THR A 49 -39.34 -8.48 6.42
CA THR A 49 -37.98 -8.94 6.71
C THR A 49 -37.60 -8.64 8.16
N LEU A 50 -37.87 -7.41 8.64
CA LEU A 50 -37.63 -7.00 10.02
C LEU A 50 -38.41 -7.86 11.03
N SER A 51 -39.67 -8.19 10.73
CA SER A 51 -40.50 -9.02 11.61
C SER A 51 -39.99 -10.45 11.80
N LYS A 52 -39.12 -10.92 10.89
CA LYS A 52 -38.53 -12.26 10.89
C LYS A 52 -37.11 -12.29 11.45
N LEU A 53 -36.52 -11.15 11.79
CA LEU A 53 -35.18 -11.11 12.36
C LEU A 53 -35.16 -11.67 13.78
N GLU A 54 -34.14 -12.48 14.06
CA GLU A 54 -33.79 -12.87 15.43
C GLU A 54 -32.86 -11.82 16.03
N LEU A 55 -33.44 -10.90 16.81
CA LEU A 55 -32.71 -9.84 17.48
C LEU A 55 -32.56 -10.15 18.97
N ASN A 56 -31.41 -9.81 19.53
CA ASN A 56 -31.09 -9.94 20.93
C ASN A 56 -30.80 -8.57 21.54
N SER A 57 -31.21 -8.36 22.79
CA SER A 57 -30.83 -7.18 23.55
C SER A 57 -29.34 -7.20 23.90
N LYS A 58 -28.76 -6.03 24.17
CA LYS A 58 -27.50 -5.98 24.92
C LYS A 58 -27.68 -6.63 26.28
N ASN A 59 -26.61 -7.23 26.79
CA ASN A 59 -26.57 -7.92 28.09
C ASN A 59 -26.39 -6.96 29.28
N THR A 60 -26.54 -5.64 29.08
CA THR A 60 -26.39 -4.62 30.15
C THR A 60 -27.69 -4.34 30.89
N TYR A 61 -28.82 -4.86 30.41
CA TYR A 61 -30.11 -4.65 31.07
C TYR A 61 -30.27 -5.59 32.25
N GLU A 62 -30.45 -5.01 33.44
CA GLU A 62 -30.62 -5.73 34.70
C GLU A 62 -31.73 -6.79 34.64
N ASN A 63 -32.83 -6.46 34.00
CA ASN A 63 -33.98 -7.34 33.78
C ASN A 63 -34.75 -6.91 32.52
N ILE A 64 -35.67 -7.77 32.08
CA ILE A 64 -36.50 -7.52 30.90
C ILE A 64 -37.43 -6.31 31.07
N ASP A 65 -37.83 -5.96 32.30
CA ASP A 65 -38.69 -4.80 32.57
C ASP A 65 -37.96 -3.48 32.28
N LYS A 66 -36.68 -3.38 32.63
CA LYS A 66 -35.83 -2.22 32.31
C LYS A 66 -35.60 -2.07 30.82
N LEU A 67 -35.32 -3.17 30.12
CA LEU A 67 -35.26 -3.16 28.66
C LEU A 67 -36.60 -2.72 28.05
N ASN A 68 -37.74 -3.14 28.61
CA ASN A 68 -39.06 -2.76 28.11
C ASN A 68 -39.39 -1.29 28.37
N GLU A 69 -38.94 -0.71 29.49
CA GLU A 69 -39.05 0.72 29.77
C GLU A 69 -38.28 1.56 28.72
N ASP A 70 -37.04 1.19 28.44
CA ASP A 70 -36.21 1.86 27.44
C ASP A 70 -36.75 1.66 26.01
N ALA A 71 -37.29 0.47 25.72
CA ALA A 71 -37.94 0.18 24.45
C ALA A 71 -39.18 1.06 24.19
N LYS A 72 -39.97 1.41 25.21
CA LYS A 72 -41.11 2.35 25.08
C LYS A 72 -40.65 3.76 24.71
N ASN A 73 -39.45 4.15 25.12
CA ASN A 73 -38.89 5.48 24.88
C ASN A 73 -38.09 5.57 23.57
N ALA A 74 -37.85 4.45 22.88
CA ALA A 74 -37.08 4.42 21.64
C ALA A 74 -37.91 4.90 20.43
N THR A 75 -37.87 6.19 20.12
CA THR A 75 -38.69 6.80 19.03
C THR A 75 -37.95 6.92 17.70
N ALA A 76 -36.65 6.60 17.64
CA ALA A 76 -35.81 6.71 16.44
C ALA A 76 -34.99 5.43 16.22
N SER A 77 -34.57 5.20 14.97
CA SER A 77 -33.85 3.98 14.57
C SER A 77 -32.57 3.75 15.39
N ILE A 78 -31.85 4.83 15.71
CA ILE A 78 -30.64 4.77 16.54
C ILE A 78 -30.94 4.39 17.98
N SER A 79 -32.09 4.82 18.53
CA SER A 79 -32.51 4.49 19.88
C SER A 79 -32.96 3.04 19.99
N VAL A 80 -33.61 2.49 18.95
CA VAL A 80 -33.97 1.06 18.89
C VAL A 80 -32.72 0.20 18.75
N ALA A 81 -31.78 0.60 17.89
CA ALA A 81 -30.49 -0.09 17.73
C ALA A 81 -29.68 -0.14 19.04
N ALA A 82 -29.72 0.93 19.85
CA ALA A 82 -29.04 0.99 21.15
C ALA A 82 -29.60 0.03 22.23
N LEU A 83 -30.75 -0.59 21.98
CA LEU A 83 -31.31 -1.66 22.83
C LEU A 83 -30.67 -3.02 22.53
N LEU A 84 -30.08 -3.18 21.36
CA LEU A 84 -29.64 -4.45 20.78
C LEU A 84 -28.16 -4.71 21.03
N ASP A 85 -27.74 -5.98 20.97
CA ASP A 85 -26.32 -6.31 20.86
C ASP A 85 -25.74 -5.88 19.49
N SER A 86 -24.41 -5.89 19.34
CA SER A 86 -23.74 -5.37 18.13
C SER A 86 -24.27 -6.00 16.84
N ASP A 87 -24.43 -7.32 16.85
CA ASP A 87 -24.84 -8.09 15.68
C ASP A 87 -26.30 -7.83 15.33
N SER A 88 -27.17 -7.77 16.34
CA SER A 88 -28.59 -7.49 16.18
C SER A 88 -28.83 -6.04 15.75
N SER A 89 -28.06 -5.09 16.30
CA SER A 89 -28.07 -3.68 15.92
C SER A 89 -27.72 -3.50 14.44
N GLN A 90 -26.63 -4.14 13.98
CA GLN A 90 -26.22 -4.09 12.58
C GLN A 90 -27.29 -4.69 11.65
N LYS A 91 -27.78 -5.90 11.96
CA LYS A 91 -28.85 -6.55 11.18
C LYS A 91 -30.11 -5.68 11.09
N PHE A 92 -30.49 -5.04 12.18
CA PHE A 92 -31.65 -4.13 12.23
C PHE A 92 -31.44 -2.91 11.32
N ILE A 93 -30.32 -2.20 11.44
CA ILE A 93 -30.04 -0.99 10.64
C ILE A 93 -29.91 -1.30 9.15
N GLU A 94 -29.21 -2.37 8.78
CA GLU A 94 -29.05 -2.79 7.38
C GLU A 94 -30.39 -3.16 6.75
N THR A 95 -31.24 -3.90 7.49
CA THR A 95 -32.57 -4.31 7.01
C THR A 95 -33.54 -3.14 6.94
N LEU A 96 -33.43 -2.17 7.85
CA LEU A 96 -34.25 -0.96 7.84
C LEU A 96 -33.93 -0.06 6.62
N GLY A 97 -32.66 0.02 6.23
CA GLY A 97 -32.23 0.76 5.04
C GLY A 97 -32.64 2.24 5.08
N LYS A 98 -33.41 2.68 4.08
CA LYS A 98 -33.93 4.06 4.01
C LYS A 98 -35.27 4.27 4.75
N ALA A 99 -35.85 3.22 5.34
CA ALA A 99 -37.08 3.38 6.11
C ALA A 99 -36.81 4.14 7.41
N VAL A 100 -37.79 4.93 7.85
CA VAL A 100 -37.68 5.77 9.05
C VAL A 100 -38.80 5.42 10.02
N ILE A 101 -38.46 5.32 11.31
CA ILE A 101 -39.45 5.21 12.38
C ILE A 101 -40.11 6.58 12.56
N ILE A 102 -41.40 6.66 12.31
CA ILE A 102 -42.19 7.89 12.50
C ILE A 102 -42.93 7.89 13.84
N LYS A 103 -43.18 6.72 14.42
CA LYS A 103 -43.84 6.58 15.72
C LYS A 103 -43.49 5.26 16.40
N ASN A 104 -43.27 5.30 17.71
CA ASN A 104 -43.27 4.12 18.57
C ASN A 104 -44.66 4.00 19.21
N GLU A 105 -45.35 2.89 18.96
CA GLU A 105 -46.70 2.61 19.45
C GLU A 105 -46.70 1.84 20.78
N GLY A 106 -45.52 1.62 21.35
CA GLY A 106 -45.29 0.98 22.63
C GLY A 106 -44.77 -0.45 22.48
N SER A 107 -44.48 -1.06 23.62
CA SER A 107 -43.94 -2.42 23.69
C SER A 107 -44.60 -3.27 24.77
N THR A 108 -44.62 -4.59 24.53
CA THR A 108 -45.12 -5.62 25.44
C THR A 108 -44.04 -6.67 25.70
N ILE A 109 -44.12 -7.33 26.86
CA ILE A 109 -43.25 -8.46 27.22
C ILE A 109 -44.03 -9.75 26.97
N GLU A 110 -43.44 -10.66 26.19
CA GLU A 110 -43.99 -11.99 25.90
C GLU A 110 -42.86 -13.03 25.90
N GLU A 111 -42.96 -14.07 26.73
CA GLU A 111 -42.05 -15.25 26.73
C GLU A 111 -40.54 -14.92 26.74
N GLY A 112 -40.11 -13.95 27.57
CA GLY A 112 -38.69 -13.54 27.65
C GLY A 112 -38.22 -12.69 26.48
N LYS A 113 -39.15 -12.15 25.69
CA LYS A 113 -38.91 -11.22 24.58
C LYS A 113 -39.72 -9.94 24.80
N ILE A 114 -39.27 -8.88 24.15
CA ILE A 114 -40.05 -7.66 23.98
C ILE A 114 -40.53 -7.57 22.54
N ILE A 115 -41.81 -7.28 22.39
CA ILE A 115 -42.43 -6.97 21.12
C ILE A 115 -42.61 -5.47 21.05
N LEU A 116 -41.78 -4.82 20.24
CA LEU A 116 -41.81 -3.38 20.02
C LEU A 116 -42.66 -3.05 18.79
N ASN A 117 -43.72 -2.24 18.98
CA ASN A 117 -44.64 -1.86 17.91
C ASN A 117 -44.22 -0.51 17.33
N LEU A 118 -43.83 -0.48 16.05
CA LEU A 118 -43.29 0.70 15.37
C LEU A 118 -44.13 1.01 14.14
N LEU A 119 -44.32 2.30 13.84
CA LEU A 119 -44.85 2.77 12.56
C LEU A 119 -43.68 3.28 11.71
N LEU A 120 -43.50 2.67 10.53
CA LEU A 120 -42.44 3.00 9.59
C LEU A 120 -42.98 3.74 8.37
N THR A 121 -42.13 4.58 7.76
CA THR A 121 -42.34 5.23 6.46
C THR A 121 -41.14 5.01 5.55
N TYR A 122 -41.29 5.15 4.23
CA TYR A 122 -40.20 4.93 3.27
C TYR A 122 -40.10 6.08 2.26
N GLU A 123 -38.97 6.81 2.29
CA GLU A 123 -38.63 7.99 1.45
C GLU A 123 -39.57 9.21 1.56
N SER A 124 -40.81 9.05 2.00
CA SER A 124 -41.78 10.12 2.27
C SER A 124 -42.87 9.61 3.23
N ASP A 125 -43.70 10.50 3.78
CA ASP A 125 -44.77 10.22 4.77
C ASP A 125 -46.12 9.82 4.14
N ASP A 126 -46.16 9.71 2.81
CA ASP A 126 -47.31 9.28 2.00
C ASP A 126 -47.71 7.81 2.18
N VAL A 127 -46.79 6.94 2.64
CA VAL A 127 -47.05 5.51 2.91
C VAL A 127 -46.47 5.07 4.25
N SER A 128 -47.27 4.41 5.08
CA SER A 128 -46.82 3.88 6.37
C SER A 128 -47.23 2.43 6.60
N ALA A 129 -46.46 1.71 7.42
CA ALA A 129 -46.71 0.33 7.77
C ALA A 129 -46.31 0.03 9.22
N ASN A 130 -47.09 -0.82 9.88
CA ASN A 130 -46.84 -1.27 11.25
C ASN A 130 -45.85 -2.43 11.25
N LEU A 131 -44.84 -2.33 12.11
CA LEU A 131 -43.85 -3.36 12.39
C LEU A 131 -44.00 -3.82 13.84
N LYS A 132 -44.04 -5.14 14.02
CA LYS A 132 -43.83 -5.79 15.31
C LYS A 132 -42.42 -6.36 15.33
N LEU A 133 -41.53 -5.75 16.10
CA LEU A 133 -40.13 -6.13 16.20
C LEU A 133 -39.91 -6.96 17.46
N ASN A 134 -39.43 -8.20 17.29
CA ASN A 134 -39.17 -9.11 18.41
C ASN A 134 -37.71 -8.99 18.87
N ILE A 135 -37.50 -8.71 20.15
CA ILE A 135 -36.17 -8.58 20.77
C ILE A 135 -36.07 -9.57 21.94
N THR A 136 -35.17 -10.54 21.85
CA THR A 136 -34.92 -11.53 22.89
C THR A 136 -34.04 -10.92 23.99
N TYR A 137 -34.48 -11.02 25.24
CA TYR A 137 -33.71 -10.50 26.38
C TYR A 137 -32.50 -11.40 26.68
N LYS A 138 -31.32 -10.79 26.77
CA LYS A 138 -30.09 -11.43 27.27
C LYS A 138 -29.80 -10.95 28.69
N ALA A 139 -29.81 -11.88 29.64
CA ALA A 139 -29.49 -11.61 31.04
C ALA A 139 -28.03 -11.15 31.21
N ALA A 140 -27.80 -10.22 32.14
CA ALA A 140 -26.46 -9.81 32.53
C ALA A 140 -25.73 -11.00 33.19
N GLU A 141 -24.49 -11.28 32.77
CA GLU A 141 -23.69 -12.37 33.34
C GLU A 141 -23.26 -11.99 34.77
N THR A 142 -23.78 -12.72 35.77
CA THR A 142 -23.47 -12.51 37.18
C THR A 142 -22.32 -13.40 37.64
N SER A 143 -21.14 -12.82 37.91
CA SER A 143 -20.25 -13.33 38.97
C SER A 143 -19.14 -12.35 39.39
N GLN A 144 -19.22 -11.96 40.68
CA GLN A 144 -18.18 -11.52 41.63
C GLN A 144 -17.69 -10.05 41.68
N PRO A 145 -17.21 -9.55 42.85
CA PRO A 145 -17.92 -8.55 43.65
C PRO A 145 -17.31 -7.13 43.69
N GLU A 146 -18.18 -6.18 44.04
CA GLU A 146 -18.04 -4.71 44.26
C GLU A 146 -17.57 -3.83 43.07
N PRO A 147 -18.44 -2.93 42.53
CA PRO A 147 -18.02 -1.95 41.54
C PRO A 147 -17.29 -0.81 42.25
N LYS A 148 -15.96 -0.84 42.14
CA LYS A 148 -15.14 0.37 42.08
C LYS A 148 -15.70 1.24 40.94
N PRO A 149 -15.86 2.57 41.11
CA PRO A 149 -16.47 3.43 40.09
C PRO A 149 -15.82 3.18 38.73
N GLU A 150 -16.64 2.97 37.70
CA GLU A 150 -16.15 2.79 36.33
C GLU A 150 -15.16 3.90 36.01
N PRO A 151 -13.93 3.57 35.58
CA PRO A 151 -12.97 4.58 35.20
C PRO A 151 -13.57 5.32 34.01
N VAL A 152 -13.81 6.62 34.18
CA VAL A 152 -14.07 7.52 33.06
C VAL A 152 -12.88 7.37 32.11
N LEU A 153 -13.09 6.66 30.99
CA LEU A 153 -12.05 6.45 30.00
C LEU A 153 -11.61 7.83 29.49
N THR A 154 -10.31 8.08 29.55
CA THR A 154 -9.76 9.34 29.07
C THR A 154 -9.89 9.41 27.55
N HIS A 155 -9.79 10.64 27.01
CA HIS A 155 -9.79 10.86 25.57
C HIS A 155 -8.69 10.06 24.85
N GLU A 156 -7.55 9.81 25.50
CA GLU A 156 -6.46 8.98 24.98
C GLU A 156 -6.83 7.49 24.93
N GLN A 157 -7.49 6.97 25.96
CA GLN A 157 -7.98 5.58 25.97
C GLN A 157 -9.02 5.34 24.87
N LEU A 158 -9.93 6.29 24.65
CA LEU A 158 -10.93 6.22 23.57
C LEU A 158 -10.28 6.23 22.17
N LYS A 159 -9.26 7.08 21.96
CA LYS A 159 -8.48 7.10 20.72
C LYS A 159 -7.77 5.77 20.45
N ALA A 160 -7.19 5.15 21.48
CA ALA A 160 -6.53 3.86 21.35
C ALA A 160 -7.54 2.75 20.97
N ILE A 161 -8.70 2.71 21.62
CA ILE A 161 -9.78 1.76 21.30
C ILE A 161 -10.24 1.93 19.84
N GLU A 162 -10.49 3.17 19.41
CA GLU A 162 -10.93 3.47 18.04
C GLU A 162 -9.86 3.05 17.00
N TRP A 163 -8.59 3.30 17.28
CA TRP A 163 -7.49 2.86 16.43
C TRP A 163 -7.43 1.33 16.30
N TYR A 164 -7.52 0.60 17.42
CA TYR A 164 -7.52 -0.87 17.42
C TYR A 164 -8.68 -1.49 16.65
N LYS A 165 -9.85 -0.82 16.59
CA LYS A 165 -10.98 -1.25 15.74
C LYS A 165 -10.65 -1.14 14.25
N GLY A 166 -9.82 -0.17 13.87
CA GLY A 166 -9.36 0.02 12.49
C GLY A 166 -8.24 -0.93 12.05
N VAL A 167 -7.56 -1.63 12.96
CA VAL A 167 -6.47 -2.56 12.63
C VAL A 167 -7.05 -3.91 12.20
N SER A 168 -6.66 -4.45 11.06
CA SER A 168 -7.08 -5.81 10.63
C SER A 168 -6.43 -6.91 11.48
N GLU A 169 -7.13 -8.02 11.71
CA GLU A 169 -6.59 -9.22 12.38
C GLU A 169 -5.68 -10.05 11.47
N THR A 170 -5.75 -9.82 10.15
CA THR A 170 -4.92 -10.49 9.16
C THR A 170 -4.23 -9.47 8.27
N ASN A 171 -3.03 -9.84 7.82
CA ASN A 171 -2.27 -9.10 6.83
C ASN A 171 -1.40 -10.08 6.05
N ILE A 172 -0.85 -9.64 4.93
CA ILE A 172 0.07 -10.42 4.10
C ILE A 172 1.47 -9.85 4.33
N VAL A 173 2.48 -10.70 4.32
CA VAL A 173 3.86 -10.27 4.38
C VAL A 173 4.20 -9.43 3.13
N SER A 174 5.00 -8.39 3.31
CA SER A 174 5.50 -7.61 2.19
C SER A 174 6.34 -8.46 1.25
N GLU A 175 6.42 -8.05 -0.02
CA GLU A 175 7.14 -8.81 -1.04
C GLU A 175 8.63 -8.96 -0.69
N SER A 176 9.23 -7.96 -0.01
CA SER A 176 10.64 -8.02 0.41
C SER A 176 10.93 -9.10 1.44
N GLU A 177 9.97 -9.42 2.32
CA GLU A 177 10.14 -10.41 3.39
C GLU A 177 9.51 -11.78 3.05
N SER A 178 8.80 -11.88 1.91
CA SER A 178 8.10 -13.10 1.48
C SER A 178 9.01 -14.32 1.24
N ASN A 179 10.33 -14.09 1.06
CA ASN A 179 11.31 -15.16 0.87
C ASN A 179 11.85 -15.77 2.18
N LEU A 180 11.51 -15.20 3.34
CA LEU A 180 11.92 -15.72 4.64
C LEU A 180 10.97 -16.83 5.11
N LEU A 181 11.49 -17.81 5.84
CA LEU A 181 10.64 -18.68 6.66
C LEU A 181 10.16 -17.91 7.91
N PRO A 182 8.94 -18.15 8.42
CA PRO A 182 8.48 -17.61 9.70
C PRO A 182 9.45 -17.83 10.88
N SER A 183 10.16 -18.96 10.89
CA SER A 183 11.19 -19.29 11.89
C SER A 183 12.44 -18.43 11.80
N GLU A 184 12.77 -17.88 10.63
CA GLU A 184 13.93 -17.02 10.40
C GLU A 184 13.68 -15.56 10.84
N VAL A 185 12.42 -15.19 11.08
CA VAL A 185 12.05 -13.83 11.47
C VAL A 185 12.38 -13.58 12.95
N ASN A 186 13.45 -12.84 13.22
CA ASN A 186 13.89 -12.54 14.59
C ASN A 186 13.30 -11.23 15.15
N ILE A 187 13.07 -10.24 14.29
CA ILE A 187 12.54 -8.91 14.64
C ILE A 187 11.39 -8.58 13.69
N ILE A 188 10.32 -7.98 14.19
CA ILE A 188 9.19 -7.50 13.40
C ILE A 188 9.15 -5.98 13.43
N ASP A 189 8.96 -5.37 12.27
CA ASP A 189 8.65 -3.95 12.13
C ASP A 189 7.50 -3.73 11.13
N LEU A 190 7.13 -2.47 10.89
CA LEU A 190 6.03 -2.09 10.00
C LEU A 190 6.26 -2.50 8.53
N GLY A 191 7.50 -2.72 8.12
CA GLY A 191 7.89 -3.16 6.78
C GLY A 191 7.49 -4.59 6.45
N PHE A 192 7.16 -5.42 7.45
CA PHE A 192 6.64 -6.78 7.23
C PHE A 192 5.20 -6.77 6.70
N PHE A 193 4.45 -5.68 6.83
CA PHE A 193 3.04 -5.65 6.45
C PHE A 193 2.88 -5.13 5.01
N LYS A 194 2.35 -5.95 4.11
CA LYS A 194 2.05 -5.55 2.72
C LYS A 194 1.04 -4.42 2.67
N THR A 195 0.00 -4.51 3.50
CA THR A 195 -0.94 -3.40 3.72
C THR A 195 -0.48 -2.62 4.95
N PRO A 196 -0.14 -1.33 4.83
CA PRO A 196 0.25 -0.52 5.99
C PRO A 196 -0.81 -0.57 7.09
N LEU A 197 -0.36 -0.63 8.34
CA LEU A 197 -1.28 -0.53 9.48
C LEU A 197 -1.95 0.86 9.51
N THR A 198 -3.15 0.91 10.07
CA THR A 198 -3.95 2.15 10.20
C THR A 198 -3.13 3.27 10.82
N GLN A 199 -3.26 4.49 10.29
CA GLN A 199 -2.49 5.66 10.74
C GLN A 199 -2.60 5.83 12.26
N LEU A 200 -1.46 5.98 12.93
CA LEU A 200 -1.39 6.12 14.38
C LEU A 200 -2.10 7.40 14.84
N PRO A 201 -2.82 7.38 15.98
CA PRO A 201 -3.37 8.61 16.55
C PRO A 201 -2.24 9.54 16.99
N GLU A 202 -2.48 10.85 16.92
CA GLU A 202 -1.46 11.86 17.23
C GLU A 202 -0.85 11.66 18.64
N GLY A 203 0.49 11.62 18.70
CA GLY A 203 1.25 11.48 19.93
C GLY A 203 1.34 10.05 20.49
N PHE A 204 0.85 9.04 19.78
CA PHE A 204 1.06 7.64 20.09
C PHE A 204 2.18 7.04 19.24
N GLU A 205 2.87 6.06 19.81
CA GLU A 205 3.86 5.22 19.16
C GLU A 205 3.38 3.76 19.13
N LEU A 206 4.07 2.93 18.36
CA LEU A 206 3.71 1.53 18.14
C LEU A 206 4.87 0.61 18.52
N SER A 207 4.56 -0.45 19.25
CA SER A 207 5.46 -1.58 19.48
C SER A 207 4.94 -2.82 18.77
N LEU A 208 5.85 -3.50 18.07
CA LEU A 208 5.58 -4.73 17.35
C LEU A 208 6.44 -5.84 17.96
N THR A 209 5.80 -6.92 18.38
CA THR A 209 6.47 -8.06 19.00
C THR A 209 5.98 -9.35 18.36
N LYS A 210 6.93 -10.24 18.06
CA LYS A 210 6.61 -11.58 17.59
C LYS A 210 5.89 -12.36 18.69
N VAL A 211 4.78 -13.02 18.38
CA VAL A 211 4.10 -13.90 19.33
C VAL A 211 4.91 -15.20 19.44
N SER A 212 5.29 -15.58 20.65
CA SER A 212 6.05 -16.81 20.90
C SER A 212 5.33 -18.05 20.35
N ASN A 213 6.10 -18.99 19.81
CA ASN A 213 5.61 -20.26 19.24
C ASN A 213 4.57 -20.09 18.10
N SER A 214 4.55 -18.96 17.42
CA SER A 214 3.62 -18.72 16.30
C SER A 214 4.22 -18.98 14.91
N ASN A 215 5.48 -19.41 14.83
CA ASN A 215 6.15 -19.71 13.56
C ASN A 215 5.51 -20.95 12.94
N ASN A 216 4.96 -20.81 11.74
CA ASN A 216 4.42 -21.93 10.98
C ASN A 216 5.07 -21.98 9.60
N ASP A 217 6.27 -22.56 9.52
CA ASP A 217 7.03 -22.70 8.28
C ASP A 217 6.35 -23.60 7.24
N LYS A 218 5.42 -24.46 7.67
CA LYS A 218 4.67 -25.32 6.78
C LYS A 218 3.70 -24.51 5.92
N ASP A 219 2.96 -23.61 6.56
CA ASP A 219 1.92 -22.81 5.92
C ASP A 219 2.39 -21.40 5.55
N GLY A 220 3.60 -21.00 5.97
CA GLY A 220 4.17 -19.67 5.69
C GLY A 220 3.48 -18.57 6.51
N GLU A 221 3.17 -18.86 7.78
CA GLU A 221 2.42 -17.96 8.66
C GLU A 221 3.17 -17.61 9.97
N LEU A 222 2.93 -16.39 10.48
CA LEU A 222 3.47 -15.88 11.73
C LEU A 222 2.46 -14.97 12.45
N LYS A 223 2.45 -14.93 13.79
CA LYS A 223 1.61 -13.97 14.54
C LYS A 223 2.44 -12.85 15.16
N VAL A 224 1.92 -11.63 15.08
CA VAL A 224 2.54 -10.40 15.60
C VAL A 224 1.60 -9.71 16.57
N LYS A 225 2.08 -9.40 17.78
CA LYS A 225 1.39 -8.57 18.76
C LYS A 225 1.75 -7.10 18.55
N VAL A 226 0.72 -6.26 18.50
CA VAL A 226 0.79 -4.83 18.23
C VAL A 226 0.26 -4.06 19.45
N VAL A 227 1.12 -3.25 20.05
CA VAL A 227 0.80 -2.46 21.25
C VAL A 227 0.96 -0.97 20.95
N LEU A 228 -0.11 -0.20 21.12
CA LEU A 228 -0.08 1.25 21.04
C LEU A 228 0.40 1.81 22.39
N PHE A 229 1.33 2.75 22.38
CA PHE A 229 1.87 3.31 23.63
C PHE A 229 2.16 4.80 23.53
N LYS A 230 2.20 5.44 24.70
CA LYS A 230 2.67 6.81 24.92
C LYS A 230 3.39 6.81 26.24
N THR A 231 4.71 6.65 26.19
CA THR A 231 5.53 6.35 27.36
C THR A 231 5.20 7.30 28.52
N PRO A 232 4.89 6.78 29.72
CA PRO A 232 5.06 5.38 30.17
C PRO A 232 3.82 4.47 30.00
N SER A 233 2.78 4.90 29.30
CA SER A 233 1.48 4.21 29.23
C SER A 233 1.37 3.30 28.01
N PHE A 234 1.02 2.03 28.21
CA PHE A 234 0.76 1.05 27.15
C PHE A 234 -0.73 0.69 27.12
N TYR A 235 -1.36 0.77 25.96
CA TYR A 235 -2.81 0.68 25.84
C TYR A 235 -3.24 -0.68 25.30
N ASN A 236 -4.16 -1.31 26.02
CA ASN A 236 -4.84 -2.52 25.57
C ASN A 236 -5.99 -2.20 24.61
N VAL A 237 -6.52 -3.23 23.93
CA VAL A 237 -7.63 -3.10 22.96
C VAL A 237 -8.92 -2.62 23.62
N ASP A 238 -9.10 -2.89 24.91
CA ASP A 238 -10.21 -2.41 25.75
C ASP A 238 -9.98 -1.02 26.37
N GLY A 239 -8.84 -0.38 26.06
CA GLY A 239 -8.44 0.91 26.59
C GLY A 239 -7.81 0.86 27.98
N GLN A 240 -7.64 -0.31 28.61
CA GLN A 240 -6.88 -0.41 29.86
C GLN A 240 -5.42 0.02 29.64
N ILE A 241 -4.87 0.75 30.62
CA ILE A 241 -3.48 1.20 30.59
C ILE A 241 -2.63 0.24 31.43
N LYS A 242 -1.49 -0.17 30.87
CA LYS A 242 -0.43 -0.92 31.53
C LYS A 242 0.82 -0.06 31.65
N SER A 243 1.64 -0.38 32.66
CA SER A 243 2.89 0.34 32.97
C SER A 243 4.09 -0.14 32.16
N ASP A 244 3.95 -1.25 31.45
CA ASP A 244 5.01 -1.90 30.70
C ASP A 244 4.44 -2.64 29.47
N LEU A 245 5.31 -2.91 28.51
CA LEU A 245 4.94 -3.54 27.24
C LEU A 245 4.59 -5.03 27.37
N GLU A 246 5.19 -5.73 28.32
CA GLU A 246 5.00 -7.18 28.47
C GLU A 246 3.60 -7.50 29.01
N SER A 247 3.12 -6.71 29.97
CA SER A 247 1.78 -6.85 30.56
C SER A 247 0.65 -6.31 29.67
N ALA A 248 0.99 -5.61 28.58
CA ALA A 248 0.04 -5.16 27.57
C ALA A 248 -0.36 -6.31 26.63
N THR A 249 -1.67 -6.53 26.49
CA THR A 249 -2.24 -7.58 25.66
C THR A 249 -2.23 -7.20 24.18
N GLY A 250 -2.46 -5.91 23.86
CA GLY A 250 -2.46 -5.37 22.50
C GLY A 250 -3.38 -6.14 21.54
N LYS A 251 -3.18 -5.95 20.24
CA LYS A 251 -3.88 -6.70 19.19
C LYS A 251 -2.94 -7.67 18.49
N VAL A 252 -3.40 -8.89 18.24
CA VAL A 252 -2.62 -9.91 17.50
C VAL A 252 -3.05 -9.91 16.04
N ILE A 253 -2.08 -9.81 15.14
CA ILE A 253 -2.24 -9.87 13.68
C ILE A 253 -1.59 -11.16 13.17
N SER A 254 -2.29 -11.90 12.33
CA SER A 254 -1.73 -13.03 11.59
C SER A 254 -1.15 -12.55 10.26
N LEU A 255 0.15 -12.76 10.05
CA LEU A 255 0.87 -12.49 8.81
C LEU A 255 1.06 -13.78 8.02
N SER A 256 0.57 -13.78 6.78
CA SER A 256 0.72 -14.92 5.85
C SER A 256 1.52 -14.54 4.59
N GLY A 257 1.97 -15.53 3.84
CA GLY A 257 2.70 -15.31 2.58
C GLY A 257 4.23 -15.36 2.72
N PHE A 258 4.74 -15.81 3.86
CA PHE A 258 6.15 -16.18 4.00
C PHE A 258 6.46 -17.41 3.15
N LYS A 259 7.75 -17.66 2.94
CA LYS A 259 8.23 -18.86 2.26
C LYS A 259 7.85 -20.08 3.09
N THR A 260 7.54 -21.19 2.40
CA THR A 260 7.20 -22.45 3.06
C THR A 260 8.37 -23.42 3.03
N SER A 261 8.40 -24.34 3.99
CA SER A 261 9.38 -25.44 4.00
C SER A 261 9.33 -26.26 2.71
N SER A 262 8.15 -26.42 2.10
CA SER A 262 7.98 -27.08 0.81
C SER A 262 8.67 -26.32 -0.34
N ALA A 263 8.65 -24.98 -0.33
CA ALA A 263 9.33 -24.17 -1.33
C ALA A 263 10.86 -24.29 -1.20
N VAL A 264 11.38 -24.29 0.04
CA VAL A 264 12.81 -24.52 0.31
C VAL A 264 13.25 -25.91 -0.16
N ASP A 265 12.42 -26.93 0.08
CA ASP A 265 12.68 -28.29 -0.39
C ASP A 265 12.69 -28.39 -1.92
N LYS A 266 11.77 -27.68 -2.59
CA LYS A 266 11.73 -27.59 -4.06
C LYS A 266 13.02 -27.00 -4.64
N GLU A 267 13.52 -25.91 -4.05
CA GLU A 267 14.77 -25.28 -4.46
C GLU A 267 16.00 -26.19 -4.30
N LYS A 268 16.08 -26.94 -3.20
CA LYS A 268 17.16 -27.93 -2.98
C LYS A 268 17.18 -28.99 -4.08
N VAL A 269 16.01 -29.46 -4.50
CA VAL A 269 15.86 -30.47 -5.55
C VAL A 269 16.25 -29.91 -6.92
N ILE A 270 15.78 -28.72 -7.26
CA ILE A 270 16.14 -28.02 -8.50
C ILE A 270 17.66 -27.83 -8.56
N ALA A 271 18.29 -27.38 -7.47
CA ALA A 271 19.73 -27.18 -7.40
C ALA A 271 20.51 -28.49 -7.63
N PHE A 272 20.09 -29.60 -7.01
CA PHE A 272 20.70 -30.91 -7.22
C PHE A 272 20.60 -31.37 -8.68
N TYR A 273 19.43 -31.27 -9.31
CA TYR A 273 19.28 -31.67 -10.71
C TYR A 273 19.94 -30.73 -11.70
N GLY A 274 20.09 -29.45 -11.35
CA GLY A 274 20.74 -28.43 -12.17
C GLY A 274 22.22 -28.72 -12.44
N ILE A 275 22.93 -29.34 -11.50
CA ILE A 275 24.36 -29.64 -11.62
C ILE A 275 24.69 -30.95 -12.34
N ILE A 276 23.70 -31.82 -12.55
CA ILE A 276 23.92 -33.12 -13.19
C ILE A 276 24.05 -32.93 -14.70
N SER A 277 25.15 -33.39 -15.31
CA SER A 277 25.33 -33.37 -16.76
C SER A 277 24.32 -34.29 -17.47
N GLY A 278 23.85 -33.88 -18.65
CA GLY A 278 22.96 -34.72 -19.48
C GLY A 278 23.65 -35.96 -20.06
N SER A 279 24.98 -36.02 -20.01
CA SER A 279 25.78 -37.17 -20.42
C SER A 279 26.97 -37.37 -19.48
N ILE A 280 27.33 -38.62 -19.21
CA ILE A 280 28.49 -39.06 -18.44
C ILE A 280 29.26 -40.09 -19.29
N ALA A 281 30.57 -39.95 -19.38
CA ALA A 281 31.41 -40.97 -20.01
C ALA A 281 31.86 -42.00 -18.97
N LEU A 282 31.95 -43.27 -19.37
CA LEU A 282 32.53 -44.32 -18.55
C LEU A 282 34.01 -44.03 -18.29
N GLU A 283 34.42 -44.19 -17.03
CA GLU A 283 35.83 -44.10 -16.63
C GLU A 283 36.40 -45.48 -16.27
N ASN A 284 35.54 -46.42 -15.85
CA ASN A 284 35.95 -47.78 -15.50
C ASN A 284 36.29 -48.58 -16.77
N GLU A 285 37.56 -48.98 -16.90
CA GLU A 285 38.08 -49.70 -18.07
C GLU A 285 37.42 -51.07 -18.29
N GLU A 286 36.95 -51.74 -17.24
CA GLU A 286 36.19 -53.00 -17.40
C GLU A 286 34.79 -52.75 -17.95
N PHE A 287 34.14 -51.63 -17.58
CA PHE A 287 32.84 -51.28 -18.13
C PHE A 287 32.92 -50.80 -19.58
N LYS A 288 34.02 -50.15 -19.99
CA LYS A 288 34.25 -49.74 -21.39
C LYS A 288 34.33 -50.94 -22.35
N LYS A 289 34.78 -52.11 -21.87
CA LYS A 289 34.85 -53.35 -22.67
C LYS A 289 33.48 -53.99 -22.92
N LEU A 290 32.47 -53.61 -22.15
CA LEU A 290 31.11 -54.13 -22.30
C LEU A 290 30.42 -53.46 -23.50
N LYS A 291 29.50 -54.18 -24.13
CA LYS A 291 28.44 -53.55 -24.93
C LYS A 291 27.45 -52.84 -24.00
N ALA A 292 26.75 -51.84 -24.51
CA ALA A 292 25.74 -51.12 -23.73
C ALA A 292 24.63 -52.08 -23.23
N SER A 293 24.30 -53.11 -24.01
CA SER A 293 23.34 -54.17 -23.65
C SER A 293 23.80 -55.13 -22.55
N GLU A 294 25.10 -55.17 -22.25
CA GLU A 294 25.68 -56.02 -21.22
C GLU A 294 25.81 -55.31 -19.86
N PHE A 295 25.58 -53.99 -19.83
CA PHE A 295 25.63 -53.18 -18.62
C PHE A 295 24.35 -53.32 -17.79
N LYS A 296 24.48 -53.74 -16.53
CA LYS A 296 23.33 -54.05 -15.66
C LYS A 296 23.16 -53.00 -14.56
N GLN A 297 22.00 -53.05 -13.89
CA GLN A 297 21.64 -52.17 -12.77
C GLN A 297 22.69 -52.19 -11.64
N GLU A 298 23.27 -53.36 -11.35
CA GLU A 298 24.35 -53.52 -10.37
C GLU A 298 25.62 -52.76 -10.74
N ASN A 299 25.93 -52.62 -12.04
CA ASN A 299 27.02 -51.77 -12.51
C ASN A 299 26.66 -50.28 -12.37
N LEU A 300 25.42 -49.91 -12.69
CA LEU A 300 24.93 -48.53 -12.57
C LEU A 300 24.99 -48.02 -11.13
N ASP A 301 24.62 -48.87 -10.17
CA ASP A 301 24.63 -48.52 -8.74
C ASP A 301 26.03 -48.12 -8.23
N THR A 302 27.10 -48.63 -8.84
CA THR A 302 28.48 -48.22 -8.51
C THR A 302 28.77 -46.75 -8.84
N LEU A 303 27.97 -46.14 -9.73
CA LEU A 303 28.09 -44.73 -10.13
C LEU A 303 27.39 -43.76 -9.17
N LYS A 304 26.66 -44.24 -8.13
CA LYS A 304 26.01 -43.37 -7.13
C LYS A 304 26.98 -42.38 -6.48
N SER A 305 28.24 -42.79 -6.29
CA SER A 305 29.30 -41.94 -5.73
C SER A 305 29.61 -40.70 -6.56
N LYS A 306 29.29 -40.68 -7.86
CA LYS A 306 29.48 -39.50 -8.73
C LYS A 306 28.47 -38.37 -8.46
N PHE A 307 27.44 -38.62 -7.64
CA PHE A 307 26.38 -37.65 -7.33
C PHE A 307 26.52 -37.14 -5.88
N SER A 308 27.65 -36.52 -5.57
CA SER A 308 28.09 -36.20 -4.20
C SER A 308 27.35 -35.06 -3.46
N ASN A 309 26.22 -34.56 -3.98
CA ASN A 309 25.50 -33.39 -3.42
C ASN A 309 24.01 -33.68 -3.14
N VAL A 310 23.67 -34.90 -2.76
CA VAL A 310 22.29 -35.26 -2.41
C VAL A 310 21.81 -34.40 -1.24
N PRO A 311 20.69 -33.67 -1.35
CA PRO A 311 20.21 -32.83 -0.26
C PRO A 311 19.90 -33.66 1.00
N GLU A 312 20.15 -33.09 2.18
CA GLU A 312 19.91 -33.76 3.45
C GLU A 312 18.42 -34.16 3.60
N GLY A 313 18.18 -35.41 4.03
CA GLY A 313 16.83 -35.99 4.14
C GLY A 313 16.29 -36.63 2.85
N TYR A 314 17.07 -36.65 1.76
CA TYR A 314 16.71 -37.27 0.49
C TYR A 314 17.55 -38.52 0.25
N GLN A 315 16.96 -39.52 -0.41
CA GLN A 315 17.65 -40.73 -0.86
C GLN A 315 17.89 -40.67 -2.36
N LEU A 316 19.09 -41.08 -2.78
CA LEU A 316 19.46 -41.19 -4.19
C LEU A 316 19.22 -42.60 -4.72
N GLN A 317 18.50 -42.69 -5.83
CA GLN A 317 18.30 -43.92 -6.59
C GLN A 317 18.71 -43.69 -8.05
N LEU A 318 19.27 -44.72 -8.68
CA LEU A 318 19.58 -44.72 -10.12
C LEU A 318 18.77 -45.83 -10.76
N GLU A 319 18.21 -45.61 -11.95
CA GLU A 319 17.38 -46.60 -12.65
C GLU A 319 17.76 -46.68 -14.13
N LEU A 320 18.09 -47.87 -14.62
CA LEU A 320 18.46 -48.07 -16.03
C LEU A 320 17.25 -47.88 -16.97
N MET A 321 17.47 -47.24 -18.12
CA MET A 321 16.46 -47.12 -19.18
C MET A 321 16.77 -48.13 -20.30
N ASN A 322 16.32 -49.37 -20.13
CA ASN A 322 16.65 -50.49 -21.03
C ASN A 322 16.23 -50.27 -22.49
N ASP A 323 15.25 -49.41 -22.75
CA ASP A 323 14.76 -49.03 -24.07
C ASP A 323 15.70 -48.06 -24.83
N THR A 324 16.73 -47.54 -24.17
CA THR A 324 17.67 -46.55 -24.74
C THR A 324 19.04 -47.13 -25.12
N VAL A 325 19.22 -48.44 -25.01
CA VAL A 325 20.47 -49.15 -25.30
C VAL A 325 20.78 -49.09 -26.80
N ASP A 326 21.99 -48.60 -27.16
CA ASP A 326 22.49 -48.51 -28.53
C ASP A 326 23.92 -49.07 -28.60
N ASP A 327 24.05 -50.37 -28.88
CA ASP A 327 25.35 -51.05 -29.03
C ASP A 327 26.13 -50.60 -30.28
N LYS A 328 25.48 -49.92 -31.24
CA LYS A 328 26.16 -49.38 -32.43
C LYS A 328 26.86 -48.06 -32.14
N LYS A 329 26.37 -47.31 -31.15
CA LYS A 329 26.99 -46.06 -30.68
C LYS A 329 27.75 -46.21 -29.37
N GLY A 330 27.53 -47.30 -28.64
CA GLY A 330 28.16 -47.53 -27.33
C GLY A 330 27.56 -46.60 -26.26
N GLU A 331 26.24 -46.47 -26.26
CA GLU A 331 25.49 -45.54 -25.40
C GLU A 331 24.26 -46.22 -24.78
N LEU A 332 23.90 -45.85 -23.55
CA LEU A 332 22.60 -46.12 -22.93
C LEU A 332 22.18 -44.93 -22.06
N SER A 333 20.94 -44.87 -21.59
CA SER A 333 20.49 -43.85 -20.63
C SER A 333 20.03 -44.46 -19.30
N PHE A 334 20.08 -43.67 -18.25
CA PHE A 334 19.55 -44.00 -16.93
C PHE A 334 18.91 -42.76 -16.29
N LYS A 335 18.08 -42.97 -15.27
CA LYS A 335 17.48 -41.89 -14.47
C LYS A 335 18.22 -41.71 -13.15
N VAL A 336 18.41 -40.46 -12.76
CA VAL A 336 18.81 -40.07 -11.40
C VAL A 336 17.57 -39.62 -10.63
N LEU A 337 17.23 -40.31 -9.56
CA LEU A 337 15.99 -40.14 -8.80
C LEU A 337 16.30 -39.69 -7.36
N LEU A 338 15.61 -38.66 -6.89
CA LEU A 338 15.55 -38.28 -5.49
C LEU A 338 14.23 -38.77 -4.88
N VAL A 339 14.34 -39.41 -3.71
CA VAL A 339 13.21 -39.93 -2.95
C VAL A 339 13.19 -39.28 -1.58
N LYS A 340 12.02 -38.75 -1.18
CA LYS A 340 11.77 -38.22 0.16
C LYS A 340 10.42 -38.71 0.65
N ASP A 341 10.39 -39.22 1.87
CA ASP A 341 9.17 -39.76 2.52
C ASP A 341 8.41 -40.79 1.64
N GLY A 342 9.16 -41.61 0.89
CA GLY A 342 8.62 -42.63 0.01
C GLY A 342 8.04 -42.12 -1.32
N LYS A 343 8.16 -40.82 -1.62
CA LYS A 343 7.74 -40.22 -2.88
C LYS A 343 8.91 -39.77 -3.75
N PHE A 344 8.72 -39.79 -5.07
CA PHE A 344 9.71 -39.37 -6.05
C PHE A 344 9.62 -37.86 -6.30
N LEU A 345 10.70 -37.28 -6.82
CA LEU A 345 10.74 -35.87 -7.17
C LEU A 345 11.13 -35.70 -8.63
N ASN A 346 10.45 -34.81 -9.35
CA ASN A 346 10.85 -34.42 -10.71
C ASN A 346 11.98 -33.38 -10.67
N ILE A 347 12.50 -33.00 -11.84
CA ILE A 347 13.55 -31.99 -11.96
C ILE A 347 13.12 -30.59 -11.52
N GLU A 348 11.82 -30.34 -11.46
CA GLU A 348 11.23 -29.09 -10.99
C GLU A 348 11.04 -29.11 -9.46
N GLY A 349 11.23 -30.26 -8.79
CA GLY A 349 11.08 -30.45 -7.36
C GLY A 349 9.65 -30.74 -6.89
N ASP A 350 8.73 -31.03 -7.80
CA ASP A 350 7.39 -31.51 -7.47
C ASP A 350 7.41 -32.98 -7.05
N THR A 351 6.54 -33.31 -6.10
CA THR A 351 6.42 -34.64 -5.53
C THR A 351 5.50 -35.53 -6.37
N LEU A 352 5.97 -36.73 -6.70
CA LEU A 352 5.32 -37.71 -7.57
C LEU A 352 5.17 -39.05 -6.88
N ASP A 353 4.05 -39.73 -7.14
CA ASP A 353 3.80 -41.08 -6.63
C ASP A 353 4.45 -42.19 -7.47
N THR A 354 4.94 -41.87 -8.69
CA THR A 354 5.57 -42.83 -9.61
C THR A 354 6.87 -42.30 -10.21
N MET A 355 7.71 -43.22 -10.72
CA MET A 355 9.02 -42.89 -11.29
C MET A 355 8.96 -42.40 -12.75
N THR A 356 7.82 -42.52 -13.44
CA THR A 356 7.70 -42.28 -14.89
C THR A 356 8.13 -40.88 -15.30
N ASP A 357 7.69 -39.87 -14.54
CA ASP A 357 8.00 -38.45 -14.79
C ASP A 357 9.01 -37.88 -13.78
N ALA A 358 9.54 -38.74 -12.90
CA ALA A 358 10.50 -38.36 -11.89
C ALA A 358 11.94 -38.38 -12.42
N GLY A 359 12.79 -37.60 -11.76
CA GLY A 359 14.24 -37.59 -11.96
C GLY A 359 14.73 -37.01 -13.28
N LYS A 360 16.05 -37.05 -13.45
CA LYS A 360 16.74 -36.57 -14.64
C LYS A 360 17.31 -37.74 -15.44
N SER A 361 17.02 -37.80 -16.73
CA SER A 361 17.65 -38.75 -17.65
C SER A 361 19.08 -38.31 -17.99
N VAL A 362 20.02 -39.24 -17.87
CA VAL A 362 21.44 -39.05 -18.13
C VAL A 362 21.91 -40.13 -19.10
N LYS A 363 22.61 -39.73 -20.15
CA LYS A 363 23.21 -40.65 -21.12
C LYS A 363 24.58 -41.12 -20.63
N LEU A 364 24.81 -42.43 -20.59
CA LEU A 364 26.08 -43.06 -20.29
C LEU A 364 26.75 -43.49 -21.61
N THR A 365 27.98 -43.04 -21.86
CA THR A 365 28.71 -43.28 -23.12
C THR A 365 30.08 -43.91 -22.89
N GLY A 366 30.68 -44.48 -23.94
CA GLY A 366 32.02 -45.05 -23.90
C GLY A 366 32.06 -46.57 -23.79
N PHE A 367 30.95 -47.25 -24.09
CA PHE A 367 30.89 -48.70 -24.26
C PHE A 367 31.54 -49.15 -25.57
N THR A 368 31.89 -50.43 -25.67
CA THR A 368 32.42 -51.02 -26.90
C THR A 368 31.31 -51.10 -27.95
N VAL A 369 31.59 -50.58 -29.15
CA VAL A 369 30.67 -50.57 -30.28
C VAL A 369 30.71 -51.87 -31.08
N SER A 370 29.55 -52.37 -31.48
CA SER A 370 29.45 -53.54 -32.36
C SER A 370 29.82 -53.15 -33.80
N SER A 371 30.93 -53.68 -34.32
CA SER A 371 31.21 -53.66 -35.76
C SER A 371 30.33 -54.69 -36.46
N ASP A 372 29.41 -54.25 -37.32
CA ASP A 372 28.68 -55.17 -38.19
C ASP A 372 29.68 -55.89 -39.11
N GLU A 373 29.60 -57.23 -39.12
CA GLU A 373 30.23 -58.09 -40.12
C GLU A 373 29.82 -57.63 -41.52
N ASN A 374 30.77 -57.09 -42.29
CA ASN A 374 30.64 -57.05 -43.74
C ASN A 374 30.82 -58.48 -44.25
N LYS A 375 29.70 -59.18 -44.51
CA LYS A 375 29.71 -60.38 -45.35
C LYS A 375 29.64 -59.97 -46.83
N PRO A 376 30.53 -60.48 -47.69
CA PRO A 376 30.51 -60.23 -49.13
C PRO A 376 29.40 -61.05 -49.82
N ILE A 377 28.84 -60.52 -50.91
CA ILE A 377 27.95 -61.24 -51.83
C ILE A 377 28.58 -61.27 -53.23
N ASP A 378 28.74 -62.51 -53.70
CA ASP A 378 29.06 -63.12 -55.00
C ASP A 378 29.01 -62.32 -56.32
N ASP A 379 29.94 -62.69 -57.22
CA ASP A 379 29.68 -63.01 -58.64
C ASP A 379 30.75 -64.03 -59.14
N PRO A 380 30.59 -64.80 -60.25
CA PRO A 380 30.77 -66.25 -60.24
C PRO A 380 31.90 -66.78 -61.16
N GLY A 381 32.30 -68.03 -60.93
CA GLY A 381 33.13 -68.86 -61.84
C GLY A 381 34.65 -68.59 -61.72
N THR A 382 35.57 -69.54 -61.77
CA THR A 382 35.55 -70.93 -62.25
C THR A 382 36.86 -71.61 -61.82
N SER A 383 36.87 -72.95 -61.79
CA SER A 383 38.01 -73.88 -61.84
C SER A 383 38.81 -74.28 -60.56
N VAL A 384 38.60 -75.54 -60.19
CA VAL A 384 39.42 -76.56 -59.46
C VAL A 384 40.64 -76.97 -60.36
N PRO A 385 41.75 -77.68 -59.96
CA PRO A 385 42.08 -78.58 -58.81
C PRO A 385 43.41 -78.20 -58.09
N VAL A 386 43.93 -78.85 -57.02
CA VAL A 386 44.25 -80.28 -56.77
C VAL A 386 44.54 -80.51 -55.26
N ASP A 387 44.18 -81.70 -54.77
CA ASP A 387 44.63 -82.44 -53.55
C ASP A 387 46.15 -82.82 -53.65
N PRO A 388 46.92 -83.38 -52.66
CA PRO A 388 46.49 -84.25 -51.56
C PRO A 388 47.07 -84.05 -50.15
N THR A 389 46.34 -84.58 -49.17
CA THR A 389 46.78 -85.00 -47.82
C THR A 389 47.71 -86.24 -47.90
N PRO A 390 48.49 -86.66 -46.88
CA PRO A 390 47.96 -87.26 -45.63
C PRO A 390 48.77 -87.01 -44.30
N GLU A 391 48.04 -87.05 -43.17
CA GLU A 391 48.25 -87.65 -41.80
C GLU A 391 49.61 -88.28 -41.35
N PRO A 392 49.82 -88.79 -40.09
CA PRO A 392 49.04 -88.77 -38.81
C PRO A 392 49.89 -88.65 -37.49
N GLY A 393 49.25 -88.72 -36.30
CA GLY A 393 49.86 -89.34 -35.10
C GLY A 393 49.41 -88.90 -33.69
N THR A 394 48.56 -89.70 -33.04
CA THR A 394 48.38 -89.89 -31.56
C THR A 394 49.03 -91.25 -31.15
N PRO A 395 49.11 -91.76 -29.88
CA PRO A 395 48.62 -91.33 -28.53
C PRO A 395 49.72 -91.44 -27.41
N VAL A 396 49.48 -91.29 -26.09
CA VAL A 396 49.06 -92.31 -25.08
C VAL A 396 48.82 -91.65 -23.70
N THR A 397 47.74 -92.05 -23.02
CA THR A 397 47.36 -91.85 -21.60
C THR A 397 47.75 -93.07 -20.74
N PRO A 398 47.86 -93.01 -19.38
CA PRO A 398 46.68 -93.29 -18.55
C PRO A 398 46.61 -92.65 -17.12
N ASP A 399 45.39 -92.68 -16.58
CA ASP A 399 44.85 -92.40 -15.21
C ASP A 399 45.32 -93.46 -14.15
N PRO A 400 44.90 -93.51 -12.85
CA PRO A 400 44.42 -92.55 -11.83
C PRO A 400 45.22 -92.61 -10.49
N GLY A 401 45.00 -91.69 -9.54
CA GLY A 401 45.35 -91.95 -8.13
C GLY A 401 45.44 -90.75 -7.20
N GLN A 402 44.57 -90.71 -6.18
CA GLN A 402 44.70 -89.87 -4.99
C GLN A 402 45.05 -90.77 -3.79
N PRO A 403 46.05 -90.41 -2.96
CA PRO A 403 45.81 -90.33 -1.52
C PRO A 403 46.52 -89.15 -0.80
N GLU A 404 45.85 -88.67 0.25
CA GLU A 404 46.29 -88.10 1.56
C GLU A 404 47.53 -87.19 1.74
N VAL A 405 47.24 -85.91 2.10
CA VAL A 405 47.64 -85.05 3.25
C VAL A 405 49.07 -85.10 3.88
N LYS A 406 49.59 -83.86 4.11
CA LYS A 406 50.78 -83.32 4.87
C LYS A 406 52.00 -83.00 3.98
N ASP A 407 52.58 -81.80 3.91
CA ASP A 407 52.79 -80.72 4.88
C ASP A 407 52.68 -79.31 4.26
N SER A 408 52.45 -78.33 5.13
CA SER A 408 52.33 -76.89 4.91
C SER A 408 53.62 -76.18 4.45
N LEU A 409 53.52 -75.39 3.37
CA LEU A 409 54.45 -74.29 3.05
C LEU A 409 53.64 -73.01 2.80
N THR A 410 53.74 -72.07 3.74
CA THR A 410 53.28 -70.68 3.65
C THR A 410 53.96 -69.94 2.48
N PRO A 411 53.25 -69.14 1.68
CA PRO A 411 53.88 -68.26 0.70
C PRO A 411 54.60 -67.12 1.44
N ILE A 412 55.87 -66.89 1.10
CA ILE A 412 56.59 -65.67 1.49
C ILE A 412 56.00 -64.54 0.64
N ILE A 413 55.26 -63.63 1.25
CA ILE A 413 54.75 -62.42 0.60
C ILE A 413 55.91 -61.41 0.53
N ASP A 414 56.33 -61.03 -0.68
CA ASP A 414 57.35 -60.00 -0.88
C ASP A 414 56.80 -58.59 -0.56
N ASN A 415 57.64 -57.74 0.03
CA ASN A 415 57.30 -56.37 0.46
C ASN A 415 56.73 -55.53 -0.70
N SER A 416 57.19 -55.75 -1.93
CA SER A 416 56.67 -55.05 -3.11
C SER A 416 55.16 -55.27 -3.31
N THR A 417 54.69 -56.51 -3.09
CA THR A 417 53.28 -56.87 -3.23
C THR A 417 52.45 -56.29 -2.11
N ILE A 418 52.98 -56.25 -0.89
CA ILE A 418 52.34 -55.64 0.29
C ILE A 418 52.15 -54.14 0.07
N VAL A 419 53.19 -53.44 -0.36
CA VAL A 419 53.17 -51.97 -0.55
C VAL A 419 52.26 -51.56 -1.71
N ARG A 420 52.30 -52.27 -2.84
CA ARG A 420 51.39 -52.02 -3.96
C ARG A 420 49.92 -52.20 -3.55
N THR A 421 49.63 -53.27 -2.82
CA THR A 421 48.27 -53.54 -2.32
C THR A 421 47.81 -52.45 -1.35
N TRP A 422 48.71 -51.97 -0.49
CA TRP A 422 48.43 -50.87 0.43
C TRP A 422 48.16 -49.53 -0.28
N PHE A 423 49.00 -49.10 -1.23
CA PHE A 423 48.73 -47.87 -2.01
C PHE A 423 47.40 -47.94 -2.78
N ASN A 424 47.06 -49.11 -3.33
CA ASN A 424 45.78 -49.34 -4.00
C ASN A 424 44.59 -49.30 -3.03
N SER A 425 44.80 -49.62 -1.75
CA SER A 425 43.76 -49.56 -0.73
C SER A 425 43.46 -48.14 -0.21
N LEU A 426 44.36 -47.17 -0.43
CA LEU A 426 44.14 -45.79 -0.02
C LEU A 426 42.99 -45.17 -0.83
N LEU A 427 42.04 -44.54 -0.14
CA LEU A 427 40.96 -43.78 -0.77
C LEU A 427 41.53 -42.60 -1.57
N GLU A 428 40.84 -42.23 -2.64
CA GLU A 428 41.16 -41.01 -3.40
C GLU A 428 40.86 -39.74 -2.59
N SER A 429 39.93 -39.83 -1.63
CA SER A 429 39.58 -38.70 -0.78
C SER A 429 39.28 -39.11 0.67
N TYR A 430 39.68 -38.23 1.59
CA TYR A 430 39.46 -38.34 3.02
C TYR A 430 38.78 -37.07 3.53
N SER A 431 37.80 -37.21 4.41
CA SER A 431 37.07 -36.06 4.97
C SER A 431 37.69 -35.60 6.28
N ALA A 432 37.92 -34.29 6.39
CA ALA A 432 38.16 -33.69 7.68
C ALA A 432 36.90 -33.78 8.56
N ALA A 433 37.09 -33.77 9.88
CA ALA A 433 35.99 -33.82 10.84
C ALA A 433 34.99 -32.69 10.57
N ALA A 434 33.70 -32.94 10.88
CA ALA A 434 32.69 -31.90 10.79
C ALA A 434 33.09 -30.69 11.65
N ASN A 435 32.93 -29.48 11.10
CA ASN A 435 33.28 -28.18 11.71
C ASN A 435 34.78 -27.85 11.81
N THR A 436 35.60 -28.38 10.91
CA THR A 436 37.00 -27.94 10.81
C THR A 436 37.04 -26.51 10.24
N GLU A 437 37.26 -25.50 11.08
CA GLU A 437 37.32 -24.07 10.66
C GLU A 437 38.60 -23.70 9.88
N ILE A 438 39.47 -24.68 9.62
CA ILE A 438 40.76 -24.49 8.96
C ILE A 438 40.57 -24.36 7.44
N PHE A 439 41.06 -23.27 6.87
CA PHE A 439 41.16 -23.11 5.42
C PHE A 439 42.31 -23.95 4.84
N PRO A 440 42.16 -24.52 3.64
CA PRO A 440 43.22 -25.26 2.96
C PRO A 440 44.58 -24.54 2.93
N THR A 441 44.63 -23.24 2.64
CA THR A 441 45.89 -22.46 2.65
C THR A 441 46.53 -22.30 4.03
N SER A 442 45.76 -22.45 5.10
CA SER A 442 46.25 -22.41 6.49
C SER A 442 46.63 -23.79 7.02
N LEU A 443 46.44 -24.85 6.23
CA LEU A 443 46.71 -26.23 6.64
C LEU A 443 48.22 -26.44 6.83
N THR A 444 48.61 -26.94 8.00
CA THR A 444 50.00 -27.31 8.29
C THR A 444 50.22 -28.81 8.11
N VAL A 445 51.49 -29.24 8.00
CA VAL A 445 51.84 -30.67 7.96
C VAL A 445 51.41 -31.38 9.25
N ASP A 446 51.42 -30.69 10.40
CA ASP A 446 50.95 -31.23 11.68
C ASP A 446 49.43 -31.47 11.71
N ASP A 447 48.64 -30.59 11.07
CA ASP A 447 47.20 -30.78 10.90
C ASP A 447 46.92 -32.02 10.04
N VAL A 448 47.63 -32.16 8.92
CA VAL A 448 47.52 -33.32 8.01
C VAL A 448 47.92 -34.60 8.74
N ASN A 449 49.02 -34.56 9.51
CA ASN A 449 49.46 -35.67 10.34
C ASN A 449 48.39 -36.07 11.34
N THR A 450 47.78 -35.12 12.04
CA THR A 450 46.71 -35.38 13.00
C THR A 450 45.48 -36.01 12.33
N LEU A 451 45.12 -35.52 11.15
CA LEU A 451 43.98 -35.99 10.38
C LEU A 451 44.17 -37.43 9.88
N LEU A 452 45.33 -37.71 9.29
CA LEU A 452 45.55 -38.91 8.48
C LEU A 452 46.29 -40.03 9.21
N ASN A 453 47.16 -39.74 10.21
CA ASN A 453 47.93 -40.80 10.88
C ASN A 453 47.06 -41.76 11.69
N SER A 454 45.85 -41.38 12.08
CA SER A 454 44.91 -42.28 12.74
C SER A 454 44.26 -43.26 11.77
N ILE A 455 44.15 -42.89 10.49
CA ILE A 455 43.42 -43.60 9.44
C ILE A 455 44.37 -44.43 8.58
N ILE A 456 45.47 -43.82 8.14
CA ILE A 456 46.45 -44.42 7.23
C ILE A 456 47.59 -44.99 8.08
N LYS A 457 47.73 -46.33 8.07
CA LYS A 457 48.76 -47.05 8.82
C LYS A 457 49.79 -47.66 7.89
N SER A 458 51.05 -47.65 8.30
CA SER A 458 52.13 -48.22 7.52
C SER A 458 51.92 -49.74 7.36
N PRO A 459 52.08 -50.30 6.15
CA PRO A 459 51.92 -51.72 5.92
C PRO A 459 53.16 -52.54 6.34
N LEU A 460 54.26 -51.87 6.69
CA LEU A 460 55.53 -52.50 7.07
C LEU A 460 56.01 -51.96 8.43
N THR A 461 56.55 -52.85 9.28
CA THR A 461 56.99 -52.50 10.64
C THR A 461 58.19 -51.56 10.71
N ASN A 462 58.97 -51.46 9.63
CA ASN A 462 60.18 -50.63 9.53
C ASN A 462 60.01 -49.42 8.59
N ALA A 463 58.80 -49.18 8.06
CA ALA A 463 58.51 -48.06 7.17
C ALA A 463 57.66 -47.00 7.86
N THR A 464 57.98 -45.73 7.60
CA THR A 464 57.25 -44.55 8.07
C THR A 464 56.45 -43.93 6.92
N ILE A 465 55.26 -43.41 7.24
CA ILE A 465 54.46 -42.62 6.32
C ILE A 465 54.86 -41.14 6.49
N GLU A 466 55.09 -40.44 5.39
CA GLU A 466 55.26 -38.99 5.38
C GLU A 466 54.15 -38.36 4.52
N PHE A 467 53.61 -37.21 4.95
CA PHE A 467 52.60 -36.45 4.22
C PHE A 467 53.17 -35.11 3.78
N LYS A 468 52.83 -34.70 2.55
CA LYS A 468 53.22 -33.42 1.99
C LYS A 468 52.04 -32.75 1.30
N ILE A 469 51.81 -31.48 1.62
CA ILE A 469 50.77 -30.68 0.95
C ILE A 469 51.27 -30.32 -0.45
N VAL A 470 50.51 -30.72 -1.47
CA VAL A 470 50.83 -30.50 -2.89
C VAL A 470 50.17 -29.22 -3.40
N SER A 471 48.88 -29.05 -3.11
CA SER A 471 48.12 -27.87 -3.50
C SER A 471 46.92 -27.67 -2.59
N THR A 472 46.44 -26.45 -2.50
CA THR A 472 45.29 -26.04 -1.68
C THR A 472 44.28 -25.28 -2.53
N ASP A 473 43.00 -25.40 -2.19
CA ASP A 473 41.89 -24.74 -2.86
C ASP A 473 40.87 -24.24 -1.83
N ASP A 474 41.06 -23.01 -1.38
CA ASP A 474 40.18 -22.33 -0.42
C ASP A 474 38.77 -22.07 -0.98
N LEU A 475 38.61 -22.07 -2.31
CA LEU A 475 37.28 -21.85 -2.89
C LEU A 475 36.39 -23.06 -2.61
N ASN A 476 36.91 -24.28 -2.77
CA ASN A 476 36.13 -25.50 -2.60
C ASN A 476 36.42 -26.25 -1.28
N GLY A 477 37.34 -25.76 -0.46
CA GLY A 477 37.70 -26.40 0.82
C GLY A 477 38.45 -27.73 0.61
N LEU A 478 39.37 -27.77 -0.36
CA LEU A 478 40.10 -28.97 -0.75
C LEU A 478 41.62 -28.79 -0.58
N ALA A 479 42.30 -29.85 -0.16
CA ALA A 479 43.77 -29.92 -0.15
C ALA A 479 44.25 -31.23 -0.77
N LYS A 480 45.19 -31.17 -1.70
CA LYS A 480 45.86 -32.35 -2.25
C LYS A 480 47.09 -32.68 -1.41
N ILE A 481 47.17 -33.92 -0.96
CA ILE A 481 48.24 -34.44 -0.09
C ILE A 481 48.94 -35.58 -0.81
N LEU A 482 50.26 -35.53 -0.89
CA LEU A 482 51.09 -36.65 -1.31
C LEU A 482 51.38 -37.53 -0.10
N VAL A 483 50.97 -38.79 -0.18
CA VAL A 483 51.27 -39.83 0.80
C VAL A 483 52.47 -40.63 0.32
N THR A 484 53.56 -40.61 1.08
CA THR A 484 54.76 -41.38 0.76
C THR A 484 55.01 -42.44 1.84
N LEU A 485 55.63 -43.56 1.44
CA LEU A 485 56.06 -44.61 2.35
C LEU A 485 57.58 -44.75 2.24
N LYS A 486 58.28 -44.66 3.37
CA LYS A 486 59.74 -44.56 3.42
C LYS A 486 60.34 -45.51 4.44
N THR A 487 61.46 -46.13 4.08
CA THR A 487 62.31 -46.93 4.99
C THR A 487 63.69 -46.31 4.99
N SER A 488 64.19 -45.86 6.14
CA SER A 488 65.47 -45.15 6.38
C SER A 488 65.95 -44.20 5.26
N ASP A 489 66.42 -44.71 4.11
CA ASP A 489 67.01 -43.94 3.01
C ASP A 489 66.29 -44.09 1.64
N LYS A 490 65.16 -44.81 1.55
CA LYS A 490 64.44 -45.05 0.28
C LYS A 490 62.93 -44.90 0.43
N PHE A 491 62.28 -44.48 -0.66
CA PHE A 491 60.82 -44.40 -0.79
C PHE A 491 60.28 -45.62 -1.55
N TYR A 492 59.01 -45.94 -1.37
CA TYR A 492 58.32 -46.91 -2.23
C TYR A 492 57.46 -46.24 -3.28
N THR A 493 57.56 -46.70 -4.53
CA THR A 493 56.63 -46.31 -5.61
C THR A 493 55.25 -46.93 -5.38
N VAL A 494 54.22 -46.42 -6.05
CA VAL A 494 52.86 -46.97 -5.98
C VAL A 494 52.77 -48.42 -6.50
N GLU A 495 53.71 -48.85 -7.34
CA GLU A 495 53.86 -50.23 -7.80
C GLU A 495 54.59 -51.15 -6.79
N GLY A 496 55.09 -50.59 -5.67
CA GLY A 496 55.75 -51.32 -4.58
C GLY A 496 57.28 -51.42 -4.71
N ASN A 497 57.90 -50.76 -5.69
CA ASN A 497 59.36 -50.81 -5.86
C ASN A 497 60.07 -49.77 -4.99
N GLU A 498 61.30 -50.06 -4.55
CA GLU A 498 62.12 -49.05 -3.88
C GLU A 498 62.62 -47.99 -4.88
N SER A 499 62.64 -46.74 -4.43
CA SER A 499 62.99 -45.55 -5.18
C SER A 499 63.88 -44.63 -4.34
N SER A 500 64.92 -44.07 -4.95
CA SER A 500 65.76 -43.03 -4.33
C SER A 500 65.15 -41.64 -4.41
N SER A 501 64.10 -41.44 -5.21
CA SER A 501 63.34 -40.19 -5.33
C SER A 501 62.02 -40.28 -4.57
N GLU A 502 61.60 -39.15 -3.97
CA GLU A 502 60.28 -39.00 -3.34
C GLU A 502 59.18 -39.37 -4.34
N THR A 503 58.35 -40.34 -3.98
CA THR A 503 57.26 -40.88 -4.78
C THR A 503 56.17 -41.41 -3.86
N GLY A 504 54.93 -41.45 -4.35
CA GLY A 504 53.78 -41.78 -3.53
C GLY A 504 52.47 -41.59 -4.28
N LYS A 505 51.36 -41.60 -3.53
CA LYS A 505 50.01 -41.43 -4.06
C LYS A 505 49.43 -40.09 -3.60
N GLU A 506 48.89 -39.31 -4.54
CA GLU A 506 48.11 -38.13 -4.21
C GLU A 506 46.70 -38.52 -3.74
N ILE A 507 46.25 -37.91 -2.66
CA ILE A 507 44.90 -38.03 -2.11
C ILE A 507 44.33 -36.62 -1.88
N THR A 508 43.00 -36.52 -1.81
CA THR A 508 42.32 -35.24 -1.56
C THR A 508 41.71 -35.22 -0.16
N VAL A 509 42.13 -34.27 0.68
CA VAL A 509 41.42 -33.94 1.92
C VAL A 509 40.29 -32.97 1.58
N ASN A 510 39.07 -33.32 1.96
CA ASN A 510 37.85 -32.53 1.74
C ASN A 510 37.21 -32.11 3.07
N ASN A 511 36.10 -31.36 3.01
CA ASN A 511 35.35 -30.87 4.18
C ASN A 511 36.17 -29.91 5.06
N LEU A 512 37.16 -29.22 4.48
CA LEU A 512 37.83 -28.08 5.08
C LEU A 512 36.98 -26.80 4.88
N ASN A 513 37.31 -25.73 5.59
CA ASN A 513 36.60 -24.46 5.45
C ASN A 513 36.74 -23.91 4.03
N SER A 514 35.69 -23.28 3.49
CA SER A 514 35.69 -22.78 2.12
C SER A 514 35.13 -21.36 2.01
N LEU A 515 35.63 -20.60 1.04
CA LEU A 515 35.13 -19.25 0.73
C LEU A 515 33.65 -19.26 0.34
N ARG A 516 33.18 -20.34 -0.30
CA ARG A 516 31.76 -20.51 -0.65
C ARG A 516 30.89 -20.58 0.60
N THR A 517 31.29 -21.40 1.57
CA THR A 517 30.57 -21.56 2.85
C THR A 517 30.62 -20.26 3.66
N VAL A 518 31.77 -19.59 3.71
CA VAL A 518 31.92 -18.31 4.41
C VAL A 518 31.08 -17.22 3.75
N ALA A 519 31.15 -17.03 2.44
CA ALA A 519 30.35 -16.02 1.73
C ALA A 519 28.85 -16.23 1.96
N ARG A 520 28.37 -17.47 1.87
CA ARG A 520 26.97 -17.83 2.19
C ARG A 520 26.62 -17.46 3.63
N SER A 521 27.46 -17.82 4.61
CA SER A 521 27.22 -17.49 6.02
C SER A 521 27.18 -15.98 6.27
N LEU A 522 28.06 -15.22 5.61
CA LEU A 522 28.11 -13.77 5.71
C LEU A 522 26.85 -13.15 5.15
N TYR A 523 26.40 -13.56 3.95
CA TYR A 523 25.11 -13.11 3.41
C TYR A 523 23.94 -13.44 4.34
N LEU A 524 23.86 -14.67 4.86
CA LEU A 524 22.82 -15.07 5.81
C LEU A 524 22.83 -14.24 7.10
N SER A 525 24.01 -13.88 7.59
CA SER A 525 24.16 -13.09 8.82
C SER A 525 23.77 -11.62 8.68
N GLN A 526 23.68 -11.09 7.45
CA GLN A 526 23.31 -9.68 7.24
C GLN A 526 21.81 -9.47 7.42
N ASN A 527 21.43 -8.46 8.19
CA ASN A 527 20.03 -8.08 8.29
C ASN A 527 19.58 -7.40 7.00
N SER A 528 18.41 -7.79 6.48
CA SER A 528 17.81 -7.15 5.29
C SER A 528 17.37 -5.72 5.60
N LEU A 529 17.26 -5.34 6.87
CA LEU A 529 17.03 -3.98 7.32
C LEU A 529 18.17 -3.45 8.19
N VAL A 530 18.65 -2.25 7.87
CA VAL A 530 19.55 -1.46 8.71
C VAL A 530 18.89 -0.13 9.03
N THR A 531 18.82 0.23 10.31
CA THR A 531 18.25 1.52 10.73
C THR A 531 19.36 2.41 11.29
N LEU A 532 19.39 3.66 10.87
CA LEU A 532 20.32 4.69 11.35
C LEU A 532 19.55 5.93 11.78
N LYS A 533 20.14 6.76 12.62
CA LYS A 533 19.52 8.03 13.03
C LYS A 533 20.05 9.16 12.15
N SER A 534 19.23 9.70 11.25
CA SER A 534 19.63 10.78 10.35
C SER A 534 18.59 11.88 10.26
N ASN A 535 19.07 13.12 10.11
CA ASN A 535 18.24 14.29 9.81
C ASN A 535 18.05 14.50 8.30
N LEU A 536 18.65 13.64 7.46
CA LEU A 536 18.45 13.67 6.02
C LEU A 536 17.11 13.02 5.68
N THR A 537 16.45 13.50 4.62
CA THR A 537 15.37 12.75 3.97
C THR A 537 15.95 11.58 3.17
N ALA A 538 15.13 10.56 2.88
CA ALA A 538 15.57 9.43 2.06
C ALA A 538 16.08 9.86 0.67
N GLU A 539 15.55 10.95 0.13
CA GLU A 539 16.00 11.53 -1.16
C GLU A 539 17.36 12.20 -1.06
N GLN A 540 17.64 12.91 0.04
CA GLN A 540 18.97 13.46 0.30
C GLN A 540 19.98 12.34 0.56
N ALA A 541 19.54 11.29 1.23
CA ALA A 541 20.37 10.12 1.54
C ALA A 541 20.77 9.35 0.28
N ILE A 542 19.85 9.09 -0.66
CA ILE A 542 20.19 8.40 -1.92
C ILE A 542 21.10 9.24 -2.83
N ALA A 543 20.99 10.58 -2.76
CA ALA A 543 21.91 11.49 -3.44
C ALA A 543 23.33 11.42 -2.85
N GLN A 544 23.45 11.16 -1.54
CA GLN A 544 24.71 11.04 -0.79
C GLN A 544 25.03 9.60 -0.39
N PHE A 545 24.63 8.63 -1.23
CA PHE A 545 24.64 7.20 -0.90
C PHE A 545 25.97 6.69 -0.36
N ASP A 546 27.08 7.03 -1.02
CA ASP A 546 28.41 6.53 -0.62
C ASP A 546 28.79 7.03 0.78
N THR A 547 28.43 8.28 1.11
CA THR A 547 28.63 8.85 2.45
C THR A 547 27.75 8.18 3.49
N VAL A 548 26.48 7.92 3.16
CA VAL A 548 25.51 7.28 4.06
C VAL A 548 25.89 5.82 4.36
N THR A 549 26.47 5.11 3.39
CA THR A 549 26.75 3.67 3.49
C THR A 549 28.18 3.33 3.94
N ALA A 550 29.10 4.31 3.97
CA ALA A 550 30.52 4.09 4.24
C ALA A 550 30.79 3.25 5.50
N ASP A 551 30.13 3.62 6.61
CA ASP A 551 30.34 3.04 7.94
C ASP A 551 29.33 1.93 8.28
N LEU A 552 28.28 1.78 7.47
CA LEU A 552 27.13 0.92 7.77
C LEU A 552 27.49 -0.57 7.88
N PHE A 553 28.50 -0.98 7.12
CA PHE A 553 28.92 -2.37 6.99
C PHE A 553 30.30 -2.62 7.60
N THR A 554 30.71 -1.82 8.59
CA THR A 554 32.02 -1.97 9.25
C THR A 554 32.18 -3.35 9.90
N ASP A 555 31.14 -3.86 10.56
CA ASP A 555 31.14 -5.19 11.18
C ASP A 555 31.23 -6.32 10.14
N LEU A 556 30.57 -6.16 8.99
CA LEU A 556 30.68 -7.10 7.88
C LEU A 556 32.09 -7.07 7.28
N LYS A 557 32.64 -5.86 7.04
CA LYS A 557 34.01 -5.66 6.56
C LYS A 557 35.04 -6.31 7.48
N ALA A 558 34.85 -6.24 8.80
CA ALA A 558 35.74 -6.86 9.79
C ALA A 558 35.73 -8.39 9.76
N LYS A 559 34.66 -9.01 9.26
CA LYS A 559 34.52 -10.48 9.13
C LYS A 559 35.02 -11.02 7.79
N LEU A 560 35.40 -10.16 6.84
CA LEU A 560 35.95 -10.59 5.56
C LEU A 560 37.37 -11.14 5.77
N THR A 561 37.64 -12.36 5.32
CA THR A 561 38.95 -13.01 5.41
C THR A 561 39.34 -13.60 4.05
N HIS A 562 40.61 -13.98 3.88
CA HIS A 562 41.10 -14.73 2.71
C HIS A 562 40.66 -14.11 1.36
N GLU A 563 40.95 -12.82 1.17
CA GLU A 563 40.69 -12.03 -0.06
C GLU A 563 39.23 -11.68 -0.37
N LEU A 564 38.25 -12.08 0.46
CA LEU A 564 36.87 -11.59 0.32
C LEU A 564 36.79 -10.06 0.47
N LYS A 565 36.06 -9.42 -0.44
CA LYS A 565 35.77 -7.99 -0.44
C LYS A 565 34.26 -7.75 -0.48
N LEU A 566 33.83 -6.66 0.14
CA LEU A 566 32.45 -6.18 0.09
C LEU A 566 32.34 -5.02 -0.90
N GLU A 567 31.32 -5.07 -1.74
CA GLU A 567 30.90 -3.99 -2.61
C GLU A 567 29.43 -3.65 -2.35
N VAL A 568 29.13 -2.36 -2.16
CA VAL A 568 27.79 -1.86 -1.86
C VAL A 568 27.37 -0.92 -2.99
N ARG A 569 26.18 -1.12 -3.56
CA ARG A 569 25.65 -0.29 -4.65
C ARG A 569 24.20 0.07 -4.42
N LYS A 570 23.75 1.14 -5.06
CA LYS A 570 22.31 1.47 -5.15
C LYS A 570 21.60 0.36 -5.93
N THR A 571 20.40 -0.03 -5.52
CA THR A 571 19.57 -0.97 -6.30
C THR A 571 19.32 -0.38 -7.70
N VAL A 572 19.35 -1.17 -8.78
CA VAL A 572 19.23 -0.64 -10.16
C VAL A 572 17.76 -0.38 -10.57
N SER A 573 16.78 -0.87 -9.81
CA SER A 573 15.34 -0.74 -10.08
C SER A 573 14.76 0.60 -9.60
N GLY A 574 13.58 0.99 -10.11
CA GLY A 574 12.88 2.24 -9.77
C GLY A 574 12.48 2.42 -8.29
N ASN A 575 12.81 1.47 -7.42
CA ASN A 575 12.49 1.46 -5.99
C ASN A 575 13.67 1.88 -5.10
N GLN A 576 14.72 2.54 -5.63
CA GLN A 576 15.93 2.91 -4.84
C GLN A 576 15.65 3.74 -3.59
N VAL A 577 14.53 4.46 -3.58
CA VAL A 577 14.13 5.35 -2.50
C VAL A 577 12.62 5.26 -2.31
N ASN A 578 12.20 5.11 -1.07
CA ASN A 578 10.82 5.26 -0.68
C ASN A 578 10.74 6.44 0.30
N ALA A 579 10.48 7.63 -0.26
CA ALA A 579 10.37 8.87 0.49
C ALA A 579 9.19 8.85 1.48
N GLU A 580 8.15 8.06 1.20
CA GLU A 580 6.98 7.94 2.06
C GLU A 580 7.23 7.16 3.34
N THR A 581 8.15 6.21 3.29
CA THR A 581 8.50 5.38 4.44
C THR A 581 9.85 5.76 5.03
N GLY A 582 10.61 6.65 4.40
CA GLY A 582 11.92 7.10 4.89
C GLY A 582 13.01 6.04 4.69
N PHE A 583 13.01 5.34 3.55
CA PHE A 583 13.99 4.29 3.24
C PHE A 583 14.70 4.48 1.92
N ILE A 584 15.94 3.98 1.85
CA ILE A 584 16.69 3.76 0.61
C ILE A 584 17.05 2.28 0.49
N TYR A 585 17.34 1.81 -0.72
CA TYR A 585 17.67 0.41 -0.99
C TYR A 585 19.08 0.30 -1.57
N ALA A 586 19.84 -0.67 -1.05
CA ALA A 586 21.21 -0.97 -1.42
C ALA A 586 21.36 -2.46 -1.69
N ASN A 587 22.20 -2.85 -2.64
CA ASN A 587 22.65 -4.23 -2.79
C ASN A 587 24.07 -4.38 -2.28
N ILE A 588 24.30 -5.43 -1.50
CA ILE A 588 25.64 -5.85 -1.09
C ILE A 588 26.09 -7.06 -1.91
N TYR A 589 27.35 -7.04 -2.32
CA TYR A 589 27.99 -8.08 -3.10
C TYR A 589 29.32 -8.47 -2.42
N LEU A 590 29.52 -9.76 -2.23
CA LEU A 590 30.80 -10.34 -1.83
C LEU A 590 31.56 -10.78 -3.07
N LYS A 591 32.84 -10.43 -3.14
CA LYS A 591 33.69 -10.77 -4.29
C LYS A 591 35.07 -11.23 -3.83
N ARG A 592 35.72 -12.12 -4.58
CA ARG A 592 37.10 -12.57 -4.32
C ARG A 592 38.11 -11.62 -4.94
N ASN A 593 37.80 -11.12 -6.13
CA ASN A 593 38.59 -10.13 -6.86
C ASN A 593 37.62 -9.26 -7.68
N ASP A 594 38.13 -8.48 -8.63
CA ASP A 594 37.28 -7.54 -9.37
C ASP A 594 36.31 -8.21 -10.35
N ASN A 595 36.50 -9.50 -10.66
CA ASN A 595 35.71 -10.23 -11.66
C ASN A 595 34.91 -11.40 -11.09
N GLU A 596 35.20 -11.87 -9.87
CA GLU A 596 34.54 -13.04 -9.30
C GLU A 596 33.65 -12.68 -8.11
N PHE A 597 32.34 -12.87 -8.29
CA PHE A 597 31.31 -12.53 -7.31
C PHE A 597 30.65 -13.80 -6.75
N PHE A 598 30.32 -13.77 -5.46
CA PHE A 598 29.58 -14.84 -4.81
C PHE A 598 28.08 -14.54 -4.85
N ARG A 599 27.29 -15.50 -5.32
CA ARG A 599 25.84 -15.54 -5.11
C ARG A 599 25.51 -15.85 -3.66
N LEU A 600 24.25 -15.63 -3.28
CA LEU A 600 23.74 -15.88 -1.93
C LEU A 600 23.94 -17.33 -1.46
N ASP A 601 23.92 -18.30 -2.38
CA ASP A 601 24.14 -19.72 -2.11
C ASP A 601 25.63 -20.10 -1.98
N GLY A 602 26.54 -19.15 -2.22
CA GLY A 602 27.99 -19.36 -2.25
C GLY A 602 28.55 -19.77 -3.61
N THR A 603 27.73 -19.91 -4.65
CA THR A 603 28.23 -20.14 -6.02
C THR A 603 28.98 -18.92 -6.55
N VAL A 604 29.92 -19.10 -7.49
CA VAL A 604 30.75 -18.01 -8.01
C VAL A 604 30.39 -17.74 -9.46
N VAL A 605 30.33 -16.45 -9.81
CA VAL A 605 30.14 -15.97 -11.18
C VAL A 605 31.23 -14.99 -11.57
N ASP A 606 31.41 -14.82 -12.88
CA ASP A 606 32.47 -14.06 -13.53
C ASP A 606 32.09 -12.60 -13.87
N SER A 607 30.94 -12.11 -13.43
CA SER A 607 30.57 -10.70 -13.57
C SER A 607 29.48 -10.25 -12.59
N LEU A 608 29.44 -8.94 -12.34
CA LEU A 608 28.43 -8.31 -11.50
C LEU A 608 27.00 -8.44 -12.06
N GLU A 609 26.85 -8.52 -13.38
CA GLU A 609 25.55 -8.65 -14.04
C GLU A 609 24.91 -10.04 -13.85
N LYS A 610 25.71 -11.05 -13.46
CA LYS A 610 25.27 -12.44 -13.29
C LYS A 610 25.05 -12.84 -11.83
N VAL A 611 25.27 -11.92 -10.88
CA VAL A 611 25.12 -12.16 -9.44
C VAL A 611 23.89 -11.46 -8.87
N ASP A 612 23.07 -12.25 -8.19
CA ASP A 612 22.01 -11.76 -7.33
C ASP A 612 22.65 -11.39 -5.98
N GLY A 613 22.99 -10.12 -5.81
CA GLY A 613 23.46 -9.58 -4.53
C GLY A 613 22.36 -9.63 -3.47
N LYS A 614 22.71 -9.32 -2.21
CA LYS A 614 21.69 -9.22 -1.15
C LYS A 614 21.17 -7.80 -1.09
N GLU A 615 19.86 -7.62 -1.28
CA GLU A 615 19.22 -6.33 -1.06
C GLU A 615 19.11 -6.04 0.44
N ILE A 616 19.44 -4.80 0.80
CA ILE A 616 19.42 -4.24 2.13
C ILE A 616 18.61 -2.94 2.07
N ARG A 617 17.59 -2.86 2.91
CA ARG A 617 16.81 -1.67 3.16
C ARG A 617 17.50 -0.86 4.25
N ILE A 618 17.68 0.44 4.02
CA ILE A 618 18.32 1.35 4.97
C ILE A 618 17.29 2.41 5.39
N GLY A 619 16.99 2.50 6.68
CA GLY A 619 15.91 3.32 7.25
C GLY A 619 16.35 4.26 8.36
N GLY A 620 15.38 5.04 8.87
CA GLY A 620 15.59 6.03 9.92
C GLY A 620 15.98 7.42 9.40
N PHE A 621 15.61 7.71 8.15
CA PHE A 621 15.64 9.03 7.55
C PHE A 621 14.39 9.84 7.92
N GLU A 622 14.52 11.17 7.90
CA GLU A 622 13.40 12.07 8.19
C GLU A 622 12.32 11.97 7.08
N ILE A 623 11.07 11.73 7.50
CA ILE A 623 9.92 11.68 6.59
C ILE A 623 9.36 13.10 6.43
N LYS A 624 9.77 13.77 5.36
CA LYS A 624 9.20 15.06 4.92
C LYS A 624 8.84 14.94 3.45
N ILE A 625 7.57 14.65 3.16
CA ILE A 625 7.12 14.52 1.78
C ILE A 625 6.43 15.82 1.34
N PRO A 626 7.01 16.56 0.37
CA PRO A 626 6.45 17.84 -0.05
C PRO A 626 4.97 17.78 -0.45
N ILE A 627 4.56 16.71 -1.15
CA ILE A 627 3.15 16.55 -1.57
C ILE A 627 2.20 16.35 -0.40
N GLN A 628 2.61 15.62 0.65
CA GLN A 628 1.77 15.38 1.83
C GLN A 628 1.67 16.65 2.69
N GLU A 629 2.79 17.34 2.85
CA GLU A 629 2.86 18.60 3.59
C GLU A 629 2.00 19.68 2.94
N LEU A 630 2.16 19.87 1.61
CA LEU A 630 1.32 20.81 0.88
C LEU A 630 -0.16 20.39 0.87
N ALA A 631 -0.46 19.10 0.73
CA ALA A 631 -1.83 18.61 0.79
C ALA A 631 -2.50 18.93 2.14
N ARG A 632 -1.77 18.72 3.24
CA ARG A 632 -2.22 19.06 4.59
C ARG A 632 -2.48 20.56 4.74
N GLU A 633 -1.58 21.41 4.24
CA GLU A 633 -1.75 22.86 4.28
C GLU A 633 -2.97 23.33 3.45
N ILE A 634 -3.19 22.77 2.25
CA ILE A 634 -4.35 23.09 1.42
C ILE A 634 -5.64 22.61 2.10
N ASN A 635 -5.69 21.40 2.64
CA ASN A 635 -6.89 20.87 3.30
C ASN A 635 -7.27 21.66 4.56
N ALA A 636 -6.28 22.17 5.29
CA ALA A 636 -6.48 23.02 6.44
C ALA A 636 -6.75 24.48 6.08
N TRP A 637 -6.64 24.87 4.81
CA TRP A 637 -6.66 26.26 4.38
C TRP A 637 -7.94 26.98 4.83
N LYS A 638 -7.77 28.18 5.39
CA LYS A 638 -8.85 29.10 5.75
C LYS A 638 -8.60 30.47 5.14
N VAL A 639 -9.68 31.17 4.81
CA VAL A 639 -9.61 32.58 4.40
C VAL A 639 -9.14 33.46 5.56
N LYS A 640 -8.27 34.45 5.27
CA LYS A 640 -7.88 35.46 6.27
C LYS A 640 -9.02 36.41 6.62
N ASP A 641 -9.08 36.82 7.89
CA ASP A 641 -10.14 37.71 8.37
C ASP A 641 -10.22 39.04 7.61
N ASN A 642 -9.09 39.63 7.25
CA ASN A 642 -9.01 40.96 6.63
C ASN A 642 -8.87 40.92 5.11
N LEU A 643 -9.40 39.87 4.45
CA LEU A 643 -9.45 39.80 3.00
C LEU A 643 -10.19 41.02 2.44
N THR A 644 -9.60 41.68 1.44
CA THR A 644 -10.22 42.82 0.76
C THR A 644 -11.05 42.36 -0.44
N SER A 645 -12.02 43.16 -0.89
CA SER A 645 -12.81 42.83 -2.10
C SER A 645 -11.95 42.73 -3.36
N ILE A 646 -10.81 43.43 -3.43
CA ILE A 646 -9.85 43.33 -4.55
C ILE A 646 -9.12 41.98 -4.52
N GLU A 647 -8.71 41.52 -3.35
CA GLU A 647 -8.08 40.20 -3.20
C GLU A 647 -9.08 39.08 -3.48
N ALA A 648 -10.32 39.20 -3.00
CA ALA A 648 -11.40 38.28 -3.35
C ALA A 648 -11.64 38.26 -4.89
N TRP A 649 -11.56 39.42 -5.55
CA TRP A 649 -11.69 39.52 -7.00
C TRP A 649 -10.55 38.82 -7.75
N LYS A 650 -9.33 38.91 -7.25
CA LYS A 650 -8.20 38.13 -7.80
C LYS A 650 -8.43 36.62 -7.62
N LEU A 651 -9.00 36.20 -6.50
CA LEU A 651 -9.29 34.78 -6.23
C LEU A 651 -10.28 34.17 -7.24
N GLN A 652 -11.14 34.98 -7.85
CA GLN A 652 -12.03 34.55 -8.95
C GLN A 652 -11.25 33.99 -10.14
N GLU A 653 -9.96 34.31 -10.31
CA GLU A 653 -9.14 33.70 -11.36
C GLU A 653 -9.14 32.18 -11.28
N LEU A 654 -9.28 31.58 -10.09
CA LEU A 654 -9.39 30.13 -9.89
C LEU A 654 -10.63 29.49 -10.56
N LEU A 655 -11.60 30.28 -11.03
CA LEU A 655 -12.70 29.78 -11.87
C LEU A 655 -12.29 29.58 -13.34
N LYS A 656 -11.15 30.13 -13.77
CA LYS A 656 -10.66 29.98 -15.14
C LYS A 656 -10.00 28.62 -15.30
N PRO A 657 -10.20 27.94 -16.44
CA PRO A 657 -9.44 26.73 -16.74
C PRO A 657 -7.97 27.08 -17.01
N ASP A 658 -7.10 26.06 -16.96
CA ASP A 658 -5.73 26.08 -17.46
C ASP A 658 -4.78 27.07 -16.76
N LEU A 659 -5.03 27.38 -15.48
CA LEU A 659 -4.09 28.13 -14.65
C LEU A 659 -2.82 27.33 -14.36
N SER A 660 -1.67 28.01 -14.27
CA SER A 660 -0.44 27.36 -13.82
C SER A 660 -0.50 27.00 -12.33
N PHE A 661 0.24 25.97 -11.94
CA PHE A 661 0.36 25.54 -10.54
C PHE A 661 0.81 26.70 -9.64
N GLU A 662 1.84 27.44 -10.07
CA GLU A 662 2.38 28.58 -9.31
C GLU A 662 1.32 29.67 -9.13
N LYS A 663 0.48 29.91 -10.14
CA LYS A 663 -0.56 30.93 -10.06
C LYS A 663 -1.66 30.54 -9.09
N ILE A 664 -2.09 29.29 -9.10
CA ILE A 664 -3.11 28.77 -8.15
C ILE A 664 -2.59 28.93 -6.72
N ILE A 665 -1.35 28.52 -6.48
CA ILE A 665 -0.73 28.60 -5.16
C ILE A 665 -0.50 30.05 -4.71
N GLU A 666 -0.12 30.96 -5.60
CA GLU A 666 -0.02 32.40 -5.32
C GLU A 666 -1.37 32.96 -4.84
N LEU A 667 -2.46 32.61 -5.51
CA LEU A 667 -3.82 33.06 -5.19
C LEU A 667 -4.29 32.52 -3.82
N LEU A 668 -4.03 31.24 -3.53
CA LEU A 668 -4.33 30.63 -2.24
C LEU A 668 -3.47 31.25 -1.11
N LYS A 669 -2.17 31.50 -1.34
CA LYS A 669 -1.27 32.16 -0.39
C LYS A 669 -1.72 33.58 -0.04
N MET A 670 -2.09 34.37 -1.05
CA MET A 670 -2.55 35.76 -0.87
C MET A 670 -3.78 35.86 0.05
N SER A 671 -4.64 34.85 0.01
CA SER A 671 -5.92 34.82 0.71
C SER A 671 -5.93 33.97 1.98
N ALA A 672 -4.86 33.22 2.25
CA ALA A 672 -4.70 32.35 3.42
C ALA A 672 -4.65 33.13 4.75
N SER A 673 -5.30 32.58 5.76
CA SER A 673 -5.17 33.00 7.16
C SER A 673 -3.75 32.79 7.69
N LYS A 674 -3.37 33.59 8.70
CA LYS A 674 -2.12 33.38 9.45
C LYS A 674 -2.09 32.04 10.19
N GLU A 675 -3.25 31.48 10.52
CA GLU A 675 -3.38 30.16 11.15
C GLU A 675 -3.08 29.00 10.20
N THR A 676 -3.24 29.22 8.90
CA THR A 676 -3.19 28.18 7.87
C THR A 676 -2.31 28.63 6.70
N PRO A 677 -1.03 28.98 6.95
CA PRO A 677 -0.16 29.47 5.91
C PRO A 677 0.27 28.33 4.98
N LEU A 678 0.44 28.64 3.69
CA LEU A 678 1.00 27.72 2.71
C LEU A 678 2.52 27.97 2.61
N ILE A 679 3.33 27.19 3.33
CA ILE A 679 4.79 27.38 3.43
C ILE A 679 5.60 26.19 2.89
N SER A 680 4.94 25.07 2.63
CA SER A 680 5.58 23.85 2.14
C SER A 680 6.29 24.03 0.80
N SER A 681 7.31 23.20 0.58
CA SER A 681 8.00 23.15 -0.71
C SER A 681 7.04 22.76 -1.83
N MET A 682 7.19 23.45 -2.96
CA MET A 682 6.35 23.32 -4.14
C MET A 682 7.12 22.71 -5.33
N GLN A 683 8.39 22.37 -5.11
CA GLN A 683 9.24 21.80 -6.14
C GLN A 683 8.68 20.46 -6.61
N ASN A 684 8.72 20.25 -7.92
CA ASN A 684 8.26 19.03 -8.58
C ASN A 684 6.78 18.68 -8.33
N LEU A 685 5.94 19.62 -7.90
CA LEU A 685 4.51 19.40 -7.74
C LEU A 685 3.71 20.05 -8.88
N GLU A 686 2.57 19.47 -9.19
CA GLU A 686 1.54 20.02 -10.09
C GLU A 686 0.13 19.59 -9.66
N PHE A 687 -0.88 20.23 -10.23
CA PHE A 687 -2.26 19.72 -10.18
C PHE A 687 -2.52 18.85 -11.40
N VAL A 688 -3.18 17.70 -11.20
CA VAL A 688 -3.59 16.79 -12.28
C VAL A 688 -4.58 17.46 -13.22
N SER A 689 -5.51 18.25 -12.67
CA SER A 689 -6.48 19.05 -13.39
C SER A 689 -6.62 20.41 -12.72
N THR A 690 -6.77 21.45 -13.52
CA THR A 690 -7.04 22.82 -13.07
C THR A 690 -8.42 23.31 -13.51
N LYS A 691 -9.28 22.39 -13.95
CA LYS A 691 -10.69 22.67 -14.28
C LYS A 691 -11.54 22.56 -13.02
N GLU A 692 -12.49 23.48 -12.88
CA GLU A 692 -13.51 23.44 -11.82
C GLU A 692 -12.96 23.39 -10.39
N LEU A 693 -11.82 24.06 -10.15
CA LEU A 693 -11.14 24.07 -8.86
C LEU A 693 -12.00 24.62 -7.72
N LEU A 694 -12.91 25.55 -8.04
CA LEU A 694 -13.83 26.17 -7.09
C LEU A 694 -15.29 25.85 -7.44
N THR A 695 -16.06 25.46 -6.43
CA THR A 695 -17.51 25.24 -6.53
C THR A 695 -18.21 25.94 -5.39
N TRP A 696 -19.29 26.66 -5.71
CA TRP A 696 -20.16 27.27 -4.70
C TRP A 696 -21.25 26.29 -4.28
N ASN A 697 -21.47 26.18 -2.98
CA ASN A 697 -22.67 25.59 -2.40
C ASN A 697 -23.55 26.73 -1.87
N ILE A 698 -24.64 27.02 -2.58
CA ILE A 698 -25.59 28.08 -2.21
C ILE A 698 -26.93 27.38 -1.94
N ASN A 699 -27.34 27.36 -0.69
CA ASN A 699 -28.66 26.88 -0.29
C ASN A 699 -29.30 27.81 0.74
N ASP A 700 -30.55 27.52 1.13
CA ASP A 700 -31.32 28.40 2.01
C ASP A 700 -30.75 28.50 3.45
N GLN A 701 -29.78 27.65 3.82
CA GLN A 701 -29.17 27.59 5.15
C GLN A 701 -27.69 27.96 5.19
N ASP A 702 -26.94 27.74 4.09
CA ASP A 702 -25.50 27.95 4.04
C ASP A 702 -25.05 28.44 2.64
N VAL A 703 -24.00 29.27 2.65
CA VAL A 703 -23.32 29.79 1.46
C VAL A 703 -21.82 29.60 1.66
N SER A 704 -21.28 28.54 1.07
CA SER A 704 -19.88 28.15 1.24
C SER A 704 -19.18 27.94 -0.10
N LEU A 705 -17.87 28.21 -0.11
CA LEU A 705 -17.00 28.00 -1.25
C LEU A 705 -16.15 26.75 -0.99
N SER A 706 -16.23 25.78 -1.90
CA SER A 706 -15.43 24.57 -1.86
C SER A 706 -14.31 24.65 -2.90
N PHE A 707 -13.11 24.25 -2.49
CA PHE A 707 -12.00 23.99 -3.40
C PHE A 707 -11.78 22.48 -3.49
N LYS A 708 -11.52 21.95 -4.69
CA LYS A 708 -11.17 20.55 -4.92
C LYS A 708 -10.12 20.44 -6.02
N ALA A 709 -9.07 19.66 -5.77
CA ALA A 709 -8.03 19.35 -6.76
C ALA A 709 -7.32 18.04 -6.42
N THR A 710 -6.49 17.57 -7.34
CA THR A 710 -5.58 16.44 -7.11
C THR A 710 -4.15 16.90 -7.35
N LEU A 711 -3.31 16.83 -6.33
CA LEU A 711 -1.86 17.05 -6.42
C LEU A 711 -1.16 15.82 -7.00
N LYS A 712 -0.12 16.08 -7.78
CA LYS A 712 0.75 15.07 -8.38
C LYS A 712 2.21 15.48 -8.22
N ASP A 713 3.03 14.48 -7.94
CA ASP A 713 4.49 14.59 -7.99
C ASP A 713 4.96 14.32 -9.42
N LYS A 714 5.63 15.30 -10.02
CA LYS A 714 6.19 15.24 -11.39
C LYS A 714 7.26 14.16 -11.52
N THR A 715 7.91 13.77 -10.43
CA THR A 715 8.94 12.72 -10.43
C THR A 715 8.35 11.32 -10.41
N GLY A 716 7.05 11.17 -10.11
CA GLY A 716 6.38 9.88 -9.98
C GLY A 716 6.75 9.08 -8.73
N ARG A 717 7.45 9.70 -7.76
CA ARG A 717 7.93 9.02 -6.54
C ARG A 717 6.89 8.92 -5.43
N SER A 718 5.87 9.77 -5.47
CA SER A 718 4.80 9.81 -4.47
C SER A 718 3.44 9.59 -5.12
N ALA A 719 2.52 8.96 -4.39
CA ALA A 719 1.15 8.81 -4.87
C ALA A 719 0.46 10.17 -5.00
N ASN A 720 -0.45 10.31 -5.98
CA ASN A 720 -1.30 11.48 -6.11
C ASN A 720 -2.11 11.70 -4.83
N LYS A 721 -2.37 12.96 -4.49
CA LYS A 721 -3.13 13.34 -3.29
C LYS A 721 -4.29 14.26 -3.64
N ASP A 722 -5.49 13.82 -3.32
CA ASP A 722 -6.66 14.68 -3.39
C ASP A 722 -6.63 15.70 -2.26
N VAL A 723 -6.94 16.94 -2.62
CA VAL A 723 -7.01 18.08 -1.70
C VAL A 723 -8.34 18.78 -1.85
N SER A 724 -8.92 19.16 -0.72
CA SER A 724 -10.15 19.92 -0.68
C SER A 724 -10.29 20.70 0.61
N PHE A 725 -10.87 21.89 0.52
CA PHE A 725 -11.30 22.65 1.69
C PHE A 725 -12.67 23.26 1.41
N THR A 726 -13.40 23.58 2.48
CA THR A 726 -14.64 24.38 2.42
C THR A 726 -14.47 25.56 3.36
N THR A 727 -14.73 26.77 2.86
CA THR A 727 -14.65 27.99 3.67
C THR A 727 -15.92 28.80 3.56
N ASP A 728 -16.24 29.50 4.64
CA ASP A 728 -17.26 30.55 4.61
C ASP A 728 -16.72 31.75 3.82
N PHE A 729 -17.28 31.95 2.65
CA PHE A 729 -16.92 33.04 1.73
C PHE A 729 -18.13 33.89 1.36
N ALA A 730 -19.25 33.72 2.08
CA ALA A 730 -20.55 34.30 1.74
C ALA A 730 -20.51 35.82 1.58
N GLY A 731 -19.74 36.51 2.42
CA GLY A 731 -19.56 37.96 2.35
C GLY A 731 -18.87 38.44 1.06
N PHE A 732 -18.20 37.58 0.29
CA PHE A 732 -17.59 37.94 -0.99
C PHE A 732 -18.30 37.32 -2.19
N LEU A 733 -19.41 36.62 -1.98
CA LEU A 733 -20.18 35.97 -3.03
C LEU A 733 -20.43 36.87 -4.27
N PRO A 734 -20.79 38.17 -4.15
CA PRO A 734 -21.03 39.01 -5.32
C PRO A 734 -19.85 39.10 -6.30
N THR A 735 -18.63 38.92 -5.83
CA THR A 735 -17.43 38.91 -6.68
C THR A 735 -17.36 37.70 -7.61
N PHE A 736 -18.06 36.61 -7.28
CA PHE A 736 -18.06 35.38 -8.06
C PHE A 736 -19.30 35.24 -8.94
N LEU A 737 -20.28 36.13 -8.78
CA LEU A 737 -21.45 36.18 -9.65
C LEU A 737 -21.08 36.78 -11.00
N THR A 738 -21.61 36.20 -12.07
CA THR A 738 -21.35 36.64 -13.43
C THR A 738 -22.44 37.62 -13.86
N ILE A 739 -22.10 38.84 -14.26
CA ILE A 739 -23.09 39.72 -14.90
C ILE A 739 -23.42 39.17 -16.29
N ASN A 740 -24.71 38.93 -16.56
CA ASN A 740 -25.20 38.46 -17.84
C ASN A 740 -25.24 39.60 -18.86
N GLY A 741 -24.39 39.53 -19.89
CA GLY A 741 -24.28 40.58 -20.91
C GLY A 741 -23.66 41.89 -20.41
N LYS A 742 -24.00 43.01 -21.07
CA LYS A 742 -23.61 44.36 -20.59
C LYS A 742 -24.66 44.85 -19.59
N ILE A 743 -24.21 45.53 -18.52
CA ILE A 743 -25.11 46.28 -17.62
C ILE A 743 -25.95 47.22 -18.50
N LYS A 744 -27.28 47.13 -18.41
CA LYS A 744 -28.16 48.06 -19.12
C LYS A 744 -28.20 49.36 -18.33
N ASP A 745 -27.89 50.47 -18.98
CA ASP A 745 -27.95 51.81 -18.40
C ASP A 745 -29.03 52.65 -19.07
N ASP A 746 -29.65 53.52 -18.29
CA ASP A 746 -30.47 54.61 -18.79
C ASP A 746 -29.92 55.90 -18.21
N VAL A 747 -29.25 56.66 -19.07
CA VAL A 747 -28.53 57.88 -18.69
C VAL A 747 -29.51 59.04 -18.50
N ASN A 748 -30.68 58.99 -19.14
CA ASN A 748 -31.68 60.05 -19.00
C ASN A 748 -32.37 59.94 -17.64
N ASP A 749 -32.64 58.71 -17.21
CA ASP A 749 -33.25 58.41 -15.91
C ASP A 749 -32.21 58.06 -14.82
N ASN A 750 -30.92 58.13 -15.13
CA ASN A 750 -29.77 57.93 -14.22
C ASN A 750 -29.78 56.61 -13.41
N TYR A 751 -30.18 55.49 -14.04
CA TYR A 751 -30.17 54.16 -13.39
C TYR A 751 -29.38 53.10 -14.15
N LEU A 752 -28.99 52.05 -13.41
CA LEU A 752 -28.37 50.83 -13.91
C LEU A 752 -29.27 49.62 -13.65
N VAL A 753 -29.26 48.65 -14.55
CA VAL A 753 -29.85 47.33 -14.35
C VAL A 753 -28.75 46.28 -14.41
N VAL A 754 -28.53 45.61 -13.28
CA VAL A 754 -27.53 44.58 -13.08
C VAL A 754 -28.25 43.23 -13.04
N VAL A 755 -27.92 42.35 -13.97
CA VAL A 755 -28.52 41.02 -14.09
C VAL A 755 -27.44 39.96 -13.87
N PHE A 756 -27.63 39.08 -12.89
CA PHE A 756 -26.70 37.97 -12.63
C PHE A 756 -27.06 36.74 -13.47
N LYS A 757 -26.06 36.08 -14.03
CA LYS A 757 -26.21 34.88 -14.87
C LYS A 757 -26.73 33.71 -14.04
N GLU A 758 -26.24 33.58 -12.82
CA GLU A 758 -26.65 32.56 -11.85
C GLU A 758 -28.12 32.76 -11.43
N LEU A 759 -28.67 33.97 -11.66
CA LEU A 759 -30.08 34.31 -11.46
C LEU A 759 -30.82 34.53 -12.80
N SER A 760 -30.19 34.25 -13.96
CA SER A 760 -30.69 34.75 -15.25
C SER A 760 -31.90 34.02 -15.81
N GLN A 761 -32.12 32.75 -15.44
CA GLN A 761 -33.41 32.09 -15.66
C GLN A 761 -34.41 32.65 -14.64
N GLY A 762 -35.09 33.73 -15.01
CA GLY A 762 -36.03 34.43 -14.13
C GLY A 762 -35.34 35.39 -13.15
N ASN A 763 -34.51 36.33 -13.64
CA ASN A 763 -33.93 37.39 -12.80
C ASN A 763 -35.00 38.42 -12.39
N THR A 764 -35.95 37.96 -11.57
CA THR A 764 -37.10 38.71 -11.10
C THR A 764 -36.86 39.29 -9.73
N TYR A 765 -37.73 40.20 -9.35
CA TYR A 765 -37.78 40.73 -8.00
C TYR A 765 -37.85 39.59 -6.96
N GLU A 766 -38.69 38.57 -7.17
CA GLU A 766 -38.87 37.46 -6.22
C GLU A 766 -37.56 36.70 -5.97
N ASN A 767 -36.82 36.40 -7.03
CA ASN A 767 -35.57 35.65 -6.92
C ASN A 767 -34.46 36.46 -6.24
N TRP A 768 -34.33 37.75 -6.59
CA TRP A 768 -33.41 38.64 -5.88
C TRP A 768 -33.82 38.82 -4.41
N SER A 769 -35.13 38.98 -4.15
CA SER A 769 -35.71 39.13 -2.81
C SER A 769 -35.43 37.91 -1.95
N LYS A 770 -35.63 36.70 -2.48
CA LYS A 770 -35.27 35.46 -1.80
C LYS A 770 -33.78 35.43 -1.49
N PHE A 771 -32.93 35.66 -2.50
CA PHE A 771 -31.48 35.62 -2.35
C PHE A 771 -30.95 36.59 -1.28
N ILE A 772 -31.30 37.88 -1.38
CA ILE A 772 -30.77 38.92 -0.50
C ILE A 772 -31.27 38.77 0.93
N LYS A 773 -32.55 38.39 1.12
CA LYS A 773 -33.13 38.17 2.45
C LYS A 773 -32.53 36.94 3.12
N THR A 774 -32.30 35.86 2.39
CA THR A 774 -31.61 34.68 2.91
C THR A 774 -30.19 35.02 3.34
N PHE A 775 -29.43 35.75 2.51
CA PHE A 775 -28.09 36.20 2.87
C PHE A 775 -28.09 37.06 4.14
N VAL A 776 -28.98 38.06 4.23
CA VAL A 776 -29.11 38.92 5.42
C VAL A 776 -29.48 38.11 6.65
N LYS A 777 -30.47 37.22 6.56
CA LYS A 777 -30.87 36.34 7.66
C LYS A 777 -29.69 35.55 8.23
N ASN A 778 -28.84 35.02 7.35
CA ASN A 778 -27.68 34.19 7.74
C ASN A 778 -26.47 35.03 8.18
N SER A 779 -26.41 36.31 7.79
CA SER A 779 -25.26 37.20 8.04
C SER A 779 -25.53 38.32 9.06
N LYS A 780 -26.76 38.46 9.57
CA LYS A 780 -27.18 39.57 10.45
C LYS A 780 -26.30 39.81 11.67
N ASN A 781 -25.70 38.75 12.22
CA ASN A 781 -24.82 38.82 13.39
C ASN A 781 -23.34 39.09 13.03
N SER A 782 -23.03 39.31 11.75
CA SER A 782 -21.67 39.56 11.27
C SER A 782 -21.61 40.85 10.43
N PRO A 783 -21.44 42.03 11.06
CA PRO A 783 -21.35 43.30 10.36
C PRO A 783 -20.30 43.29 9.24
N LYS A 784 -19.16 42.63 9.48
CA LYS A 784 -18.08 42.49 8.50
C LYS A 784 -18.50 41.73 7.24
N LYS A 785 -19.31 40.68 7.35
CA LYS A 785 -19.83 39.96 6.18
C LYS A 785 -20.77 40.84 5.35
N LEU A 786 -21.61 41.64 6.01
CA LEU A 786 -22.50 42.60 5.35
C LEU A 786 -21.69 43.70 4.64
N ASP A 787 -20.65 44.22 5.29
CA ASP A 787 -19.73 45.21 4.71
C ASP A 787 -18.99 44.63 3.50
N ASN A 788 -18.45 43.42 3.63
CA ASN A 788 -17.77 42.71 2.54
C ASN A 788 -18.70 42.50 1.34
N PHE A 789 -19.96 42.11 1.60
CA PHE A 789 -20.94 41.86 0.54
C PHE A 789 -21.27 43.13 -0.21
N ALA A 790 -21.50 44.22 0.53
CA ALA A 790 -21.76 45.52 -0.06
C ALA A 790 -20.59 46.02 -0.92
N ASN A 791 -19.36 45.85 -0.43
CA ASN A 791 -18.15 46.23 -1.16
C ASN A 791 -17.84 45.35 -2.37
N ALA A 792 -18.08 44.04 -2.27
CA ALA A 792 -17.93 43.08 -3.35
C ALA A 792 -18.88 43.39 -4.51
N PHE A 793 -20.16 43.67 -4.18
CA PHE A 793 -21.16 44.08 -5.16
C PHE A 793 -20.78 45.40 -5.82
N ALA A 794 -20.42 46.41 -5.02
CA ALA A 794 -20.06 47.73 -5.51
C ALA A 794 -18.83 47.69 -6.44
N LEU A 795 -17.81 46.90 -6.11
CA LEU A 795 -16.64 46.70 -6.96
C LEU A 795 -17.01 46.08 -8.31
N MET A 796 -17.88 45.06 -8.29
CA MET A 796 -18.33 44.37 -9.49
C MET A 796 -19.17 45.28 -10.40
N VAL A 797 -20.07 46.09 -9.83
CA VAL A 797 -20.81 47.11 -10.59
C VAL A 797 -19.86 48.13 -11.19
N ASP A 798 -18.97 48.72 -10.38
CA ASP A 798 -18.02 49.74 -10.84
C ASP A 798 -17.14 49.26 -11.99
N LYS A 799 -16.62 48.02 -11.91
CA LYS A 799 -15.78 47.41 -12.96
C LYS A 799 -16.50 47.09 -14.27
N LYS A 800 -17.83 46.96 -14.25
CA LYS A 800 -18.63 46.49 -15.40
C LYS A 800 -19.57 47.57 -15.94
N THR A 801 -19.68 48.71 -15.27
CA THR A 801 -20.55 49.81 -15.69
C THR A 801 -19.94 50.51 -16.93
N PRO A 802 -20.72 50.81 -17.97
CA PRO A 802 -20.22 51.46 -19.19
C PRO A 802 -19.61 52.86 -18.98
N LYS A 803 -20.03 53.56 -17.93
CA LYS A 803 -19.58 54.90 -17.52
C LYS A 803 -19.28 54.89 -16.02
N SER A 804 -18.64 55.95 -15.50
CA SER A 804 -18.45 56.11 -14.06
C SER A 804 -19.79 55.99 -13.32
N ILE A 805 -19.78 55.29 -12.17
CA ILE A 805 -20.95 55.17 -11.29
C ILE A 805 -21.50 56.54 -10.84
N ARG A 806 -20.70 57.61 -10.96
CA ARG A 806 -21.08 59.00 -10.72
C ARG A 806 -22.08 59.59 -11.74
N ASN A 807 -22.52 58.81 -12.73
CA ASN A 807 -23.60 59.21 -13.64
C ASN A 807 -24.94 58.60 -13.24
N TYR A 808 -24.99 57.82 -12.15
CA TYR A 808 -26.15 57.06 -11.75
C TYR A 808 -26.47 57.31 -10.28
N GLY A 809 -27.75 57.19 -9.93
CA GLY A 809 -28.24 57.30 -8.55
C GLY A 809 -29.10 56.12 -8.12
N LEU A 810 -29.32 55.13 -9.00
CA LEU A 810 -30.16 53.97 -8.75
C LEU A 810 -29.60 52.73 -9.47
N ILE A 811 -29.65 51.58 -8.80
CA ILE A 811 -29.29 50.27 -9.34
C ILE A 811 -30.44 49.29 -9.08
N TYR A 812 -30.94 48.70 -10.15
CA TYR A 812 -31.86 47.57 -10.14
C TYR A 812 -31.07 46.27 -10.26
N PRO A 813 -31.06 45.41 -9.24
CA PRO A 813 -30.40 44.09 -9.31
C PRO A 813 -31.27 43.00 -9.98
N TYR A 814 -32.40 43.39 -10.57
CA TYR A 814 -33.37 42.52 -11.27
C TYR A 814 -33.99 43.27 -12.47
N ASN A 815 -34.75 42.59 -13.33
CA ASN A 815 -35.33 43.23 -14.51
C ASN A 815 -36.44 44.25 -14.16
N LYS A 816 -36.42 45.42 -14.81
CA LYS A 816 -37.43 46.48 -14.61
C LYS A 816 -38.84 46.06 -15.05
N SER A 817 -38.95 45.11 -15.98
CA SER A 817 -40.23 44.61 -16.53
C SER A 817 -41.09 43.88 -15.49
N ASP A 818 -40.50 43.45 -14.38
CA ASP A 818 -41.22 42.73 -13.31
C ASP A 818 -42.02 43.68 -12.40
N TRP A 819 -42.05 44.98 -12.71
CA TRP A 819 -42.75 45.99 -11.93
C TRP A 819 -43.95 46.58 -12.67
N ASN A 820 -45.10 46.57 -11.99
CA ASN A 820 -46.31 47.25 -12.44
C ASN A 820 -46.12 48.77 -12.40
N SER A 821 -46.77 49.49 -13.33
CA SER A 821 -46.55 50.93 -13.58
C SER A 821 -46.83 51.87 -12.40
N ILE A 822 -47.54 51.42 -11.35
CA ILE A 822 -47.93 52.25 -10.20
C ILE A 822 -46.91 52.18 -9.05
N THR A 823 -46.08 51.13 -9.00
CA THR A 823 -45.12 50.88 -7.91
C THR A 823 -43.66 50.96 -8.35
N ASN A 824 -43.38 51.27 -9.62
CA ASN A 824 -42.02 51.49 -10.09
C ASN A 824 -41.40 52.69 -9.33
N PRO A 825 -40.20 52.54 -8.73
CA PRO A 825 -39.57 53.63 -7.98
C PRO A 825 -39.46 54.95 -8.76
N ILE A 826 -39.20 54.90 -10.07
CA ILE A 826 -39.14 56.08 -10.93
C ILE A 826 -40.52 56.73 -11.08
N ASN A 827 -41.57 55.94 -11.27
CA ASN A 827 -42.94 56.46 -11.40
C ASN A 827 -43.45 57.02 -10.08
N GLU A 828 -43.15 56.36 -8.95
CA GLU A 828 -43.41 56.88 -7.62
C GLU A 828 -42.69 58.22 -7.39
N ILE A 829 -41.44 58.37 -7.84
CA ILE A 829 -40.65 59.62 -7.77
C ILE A 829 -41.25 60.74 -8.62
N VAL A 830 -41.71 60.43 -9.84
CA VAL A 830 -42.39 61.41 -10.71
C VAL A 830 -43.70 61.89 -10.10
N VAL A 831 -44.47 60.99 -9.48
CA VAL A 831 -45.71 61.32 -8.77
C VAL A 831 -45.43 62.19 -7.52
N MET A 832 -44.45 61.81 -6.69
CA MET A 832 -44.06 62.56 -5.49
C MET A 832 -43.50 63.96 -5.77
N SER A 833 -42.97 64.18 -6.97
CA SER A 833 -42.37 65.46 -7.37
C SER A 833 -43.36 66.40 -8.09
N ASN A 834 -44.66 66.10 -8.07
CA ASN A 834 -45.71 66.84 -8.77
C ASN A 834 -45.39 67.03 -10.28
N GLY A 835 -44.87 65.99 -10.93
CA GLY A 835 -44.52 66.02 -12.35
C GLY A 835 -43.28 66.86 -12.70
N LYS A 836 -42.56 67.40 -11.70
CA LYS A 836 -41.26 68.06 -11.89
C LYS A 836 -40.15 67.11 -11.45
N THR A 837 -39.51 66.39 -12.37
CA THR A 837 -38.32 65.57 -12.07
C THR A 837 -37.23 66.43 -11.43
N ARG A 838 -37.14 66.43 -10.09
CA ARG A 838 -35.95 66.93 -9.41
C ARG A 838 -34.98 65.76 -9.30
N ASN A 839 -33.80 65.96 -9.86
CA ASN A 839 -32.68 65.02 -10.06
C ASN A 839 -32.10 64.35 -8.79
N ASN A 840 -32.86 64.21 -7.70
CA ASN A 840 -32.31 63.74 -6.43
C ASN A 840 -32.78 62.30 -6.16
N TRP A 841 -31.94 61.33 -6.56
CA TRP A 841 -32.03 59.90 -6.25
C TRP A 841 -31.06 59.59 -5.09
N ILE A 842 -31.50 58.86 -4.07
CA ILE A 842 -31.10 59.01 -2.66
C ILE A 842 -31.46 57.74 -1.83
N GLY A 843 -30.61 56.81 -1.38
CA GLY A 843 -31.01 55.86 -0.28
C GLY A 843 -31.32 54.39 -0.60
N ALA A 844 -32.18 53.72 0.18
CA ALA A 844 -32.51 52.29 0.06
C ALA A 844 -33.95 52.01 0.53
N ASN A 845 -34.63 50.98 0.00
CA ASN A 845 -35.96 50.58 0.44
C ASN A 845 -36.13 49.06 0.47
N LYS A 846 -36.63 48.55 1.60
CA LYS A 846 -36.77 47.11 1.87
C LYS A 846 -37.86 46.39 1.07
N ASN A 847 -38.84 47.14 0.56
CA ASN A 847 -39.92 46.61 -0.28
C ASN A 847 -39.46 46.51 -1.74
N THR A 848 -38.76 47.52 -2.25
CA THR A 848 -38.31 47.54 -3.65
C THR A 848 -36.97 46.83 -3.84
N LEU A 849 -36.09 46.79 -2.82
CA LEU A 849 -34.76 46.17 -2.88
C LEU A 849 -33.80 46.79 -3.91
N VAL A 850 -34.15 47.96 -4.45
CA VAL A 850 -33.25 48.76 -5.27
C VAL A 850 -32.15 49.39 -4.39
N ILE A 851 -30.99 49.59 -4.99
CA ILE A 851 -29.82 50.18 -4.33
C ILE A 851 -29.69 51.63 -4.84
N GLY A 852 -29.69 52.62 -3.94
CA GLY A 852 -30.08 53.99 -4.31
C GLY A 852 -31.60 54.18 -4.15
N GLY A 853 -32.16 55.40 -4.22
CA GLY A 853 -33.64 55.54 -4.06
C GLY A 853 -34.20 56.85 -3.52
N LEU A 854 -34.99 56.85 -2.43
CA LEU A 854 -35.32 58.07 -1.64
C LEU A 854 -34.83 57.94 -0.16
N GLN A 855 -34.75 59.01 0.62
CA GLN A 855 -34.42 58.97 2.05
C GLN A 855 -35.31 60.00 2.72
N ASN A 856 -35.70 59.73 3.96
CA ASN A 856 -36.60 60.58 4.71
C ASN A 856 -35.99 61.98 4.91
N TYR A 857 -36.78 63.02 4.71
CA TYR A 857 -36.44 64.40 5.03
C TYR A 857 -36.83 64.75 6.47
N ALA A 858 -35.99 65.56 7.13
CA ALA A 858 -36.33 66.16 8.41
C ALA A 858 -36.85 67.58 8.21
N LYS A 859 -38.16 67.80 8.38
CA LYS A 859 -38.75 69.14 8.38
C LYS A 859 -38.12 70.00 9.49
N GLY A 860 -37.45 71.08 9.10
CA GLY A 860 -36.81 72.02 10.05
C GLY A 860 -35.32 71.77 10.35
N SER A 861 -34.67 70.79 9.71
CA SER A 861 -33.22 70.60 9.78
C SER A 861 -32.47 71.45 8.75
N ASN A 862 -31.27 71.90 9.09
CA ASN A 862 -30.30 72.45 8.11
C ASN A 862 -29.71 71.35 7.21
N GLU A 863 -29.97 70.08 7.53
CA GLU A 863 -29.54 68.91 6.77
C GLU A 863 -30.60 68.45 5.77
N PHE A 864 -30.15 67.97 4.61
CA PHE A 864 -31.02 67.63 3.47
C PHE A 864 -31.54 66.18 3.50
N ALA A 865 -30.94 65.27 4.28
CA ALA A 865 -31.36 63.87 4.45
C ALA A 865 -31.25 63.41 5.92
N ARG A 866 -32.06 62.42 6.35
CA ARG A 866 -32.02 61.84 7.72
C ARG A 866 -31.00 60.71 7.92
N GLY A 867 -30.49 60.14 6.83
CA GLY A 867 -29.61 58.97 6.90
C GLY A 867 -30.33 57.64 7.14
N GLU A 868 -31.66 57.63 7.01
CA GLU A 868 -32.54 56.47 7.16
C GLU A 868 -33.11 56.06 5.79
N ALA A 869 -33.42 54.78 5.63
CA ALA A 869 -34.14 54.30 4.46
C ALA A 869 -35.54 54.90 4.34
N TRP A 870 -36.03 54.98 3.11
CA TRP A 870 -37.36 55.52 2.87
C TRP A 870 -38.43 54.46 3.02
N THR A 871 -39.53 54.87 3.64
CA THR A 871 -40.82 54.17 3.63
C THR A 871 -41.80 55.05 2.86
N PHE A 872 -42.67 54.47 2.04
CA PHE A 872 -43.64 55.24 1.25
C PHE A 872 -44.45 56.19 2.16
N ASN A 873 -44.17 57.50 2.08
CA ASN A 873 -44.87 58.56 2.81
C ASN A 873 -44.92 59.85 1.98
N PRO A 874 -46.10 60.33 1.57
CA PRO A 874 -46.24 61.55 0.76
C PRO A 874 -45.91 62.87 1.48
N ILE A 875 -45.64 62.85 2.80
CA ILE A 875 -45.42 64.05 3.64
C ILE A 875 -43.92 64.38 3.79
N ASP A 876 -43.02 63.41 3.59
CA ASP A 876 -41.57 63.58 3.76
C ASP A 876 -40.90 63.83 2.39
N GLY A 877 -40.26 64.99 2.24
CA GLY A 877 -39.54 65.36 1.00
C GLY A 877 -38.25 64.56 0.78
N THR A 878 -37.65 64.67 -0.40
CA THR A 878 -36.47 63.87 -0.80
C THR A 878 -35.38 64.79 -1.37
N ARG A 879 -34.20 64.84 -0.75
CA ARG A 879 -33.12 65.76 -1.17
C ARG A 879 -31.70 65.13 -1.17
N ASN A 880 -30.80 65.80 -1.89
CA ASN A 880 -29.41 65.44 -2.21
C ASN A 880 -28.47 65.26 -0.99
N SER A 881 -27.22 64.79 -1.22
CA SER A 881 -26.19 64.54 -0.19
C SER A 881 -26.56 63.47 0.85
N THR A 882 -26.76 62.28 0.36
CA THR A 882 -27.43 61.20 1.09
C THR A 882 -26.40 60.38 1.84
N PHE A 883 -26.76 59.84 2.99
CA PHE A 883 -25.79 59.17 3.84
C PHE A 883 -26.40 58.01 4.63
N MET A 884 -25.54 57.21 5.23
CA MET A 884 -25.88 56.23 6.25
C MET A 884 -25.07 56.56 7.50
N THR A 885 -25.68 56.47 8.67
CA THR A 885 -24.92 56.50 9.93
C THR A 885 -24.44 55.10 10.25
N TYR A 886 -23.12 54.88 10.27
CA TYR A 886 -22.51 53.60 10.61
C TYR A 886 -21.36 53.83 11.59
N ASN A 887 -21.42 53.15 12.75
CA ASN A 887 -20.52 53.35 13.89
C ASN A 887 -20.39 54.83 14.31
N GLY A 888 -21.51 55.56 14.33
CA GLY A 888 -21.56 56.97 14.71
C GLY A 888 -20.98 57.95 13.67
N ILE A 889 -20.53 57.46 12.52
CA ILE A 889 -19.96 58.27 11.42
C ILE A 889 -20.94 58.33 10.26
N ARG A 890 -21.04 59.50 9.61
CA ARG A 890 -21.84 59.69 8.39
C ARG A 890 -21.08 59.27 7.15
N TRP A 891 -21.57 58.23 6.50
CA TRP A 891 -21.03 57.72 5.24
C TRP A 891 -21.92 58.14 4.07
N VAL A 892 -21.37 58.88 3.12
CA VAL A 892 -22.08 59.46 1.99
C VAL A 892 -22.30 58.41 0.90
N ILE A 893 -23.56 58.29 0.46
CA ILE A 893 -24.02 57.44 -0.64
C ILE A 893 -23.96 58.25 -1.95
N THR A 894 -24.54 59.46 -1.97
CA THR A 894 -24.57 60.31 -3.18
C THR A 894 -24.06 61.73 -2.94
N ASP A 895 -23.52 62.36 -4.00
CA ASP A 895 -23.07 63.75 -3.97
C ASP A 895 -24.23 64.77 -3.98
N GLU A 896 -23.91 66.06 -4.01
CA GLU A 896 -24.89 67.15 -4.02
C GLU A 896 -25.79 67.17 -5.27
N LYS A 897 -25.43 66.43 -6.32
CA LYS A 897 -26.24 66.29 -7.53
C LYS A 897 -27.06 65.00 -7.55
N GLY A 898 -27.00 64.18 -6.49
CA GLY A 898 -27.76 62.93 -6.40
C GLY A 898 -27.11 61.73 -7.09
N PHE A 899 -25.82 61.82 -7.44
CA PHE A 899 -25.10 60.70 -8.06
C PHE A 899 -24.24 59.94 -7.04
N PHE A 900 -24.04 58.63 -7.24
CA PHE A 900 -23.16 57.86 -6.37
C PHE A 900 -21.76 58.47 -6.29
N VAL A 901 -21.23 58.56 -5.07
CA VAL A 901 -19.84 58.98 -4.88
C VAL A 901 -18.91 57.87 -5.34
N GLU A 902 -17.89 58.21 -6.14
CA GLU A 902 -17.10 57.21 -6.88
C GLU A 902 -15.93 56.59 -6.11
N SER A 903 -15.64 57.04 -4.89
CA SER A 903 -14.47 56.56 -4.14
C SER A 903 -14.62 56.60 -2.63
N THR A 904 -13.82 55.77 -1.97
CA THR A 904 -13.74 55.61 -0.50
C THR A 904 -13.54 56.94 0.24
N ARG A 905 -12.77 57.88 -0.33
CA ARG A 905 -12.54 59.18 0.33
C ARG A 905 -13.76 60.10 0.23
N LYS A 906 -14.58 59.93 -0.80
CA LYS A 906 -15.80 60.71 -1.04
C LYS A 906 -16.99 60.16 -0.27
N THR A 907 -16.90 58.93 0.26
CA THR A 907 -17.93 58.36 1.15
C THR A 907 -17.87 58.94 2.56
N VAL A 908 -16.97 59.86 2.90
CA VAL A 908 -16.96 60.49 4.23
C VAL A 908 -16.73 61.99 4.09
N LYS A 909 -17.58 62.81 4.72
CA LYS A 909 -17.50 64.28 4.65
C LYS A 909 -16.69 64.92 5.78
N ASP A 910 -16.37 64.15 6.83
CA ASP A 910 -15.71 64.69 8.02
C ASP A 910 -14.19 64.85 7.82
N LYS A 911 -13.60 65.95 8.31
CA LYS A 911 -12.20 66.34 8.00
C LYS A 911 -11.15 65.66 8.91
N ASN A 912 -11.57 65.03 10.01
CA ASN A 912 -10.67 64.39 10.98
C ASN A 912 -10.43 62.88 10.69
N THR A 913 -10.14 62.54 9.44
CA THR A 913 -10.19 61.17 8.91
C THR A 913 -8.86 60.41 8.82
N LYS A 914 -7.76 60.98 9.34
CA LYS A 914 -6.43 60.34 9.23
C LYS A 914 -6.30 59.01 9.99
N THR A 915 -7.20 58.71 10.93
CA THR A 915 -7.16 57.52 11.80
C THR A 915 -8.37 56.58 11.62
N ILE A 916 -9.30 56.88 10.74
CA ILE A 916 -10.54 56.11 10.56
C ILE A 916 -10.35 55.09 9.43
N THR A 917 -10.54 53.81 9.72
CA THR A 917 -10.64 52.76 8.69
C THR A 917 -11.89 53.02 7.86
N LEU A 918 -11.73 53.24 6.56
CA LEU A 918 -12.85 53.51 5.66
C LEU A 918 -13.46 52.18 5.20
N PRO A 919 -14.67 51.80 5.64
CA PRO A 919 -15.23 50.47 5.42
C PRO A 919 -15.92 50.32 4.07
N PHE A 920 -16.11 51.39 3.28
CA PHE A 920 -16.87 51.37 2.04
C PHE A 920 -16.09 51.89 0.83
N ASN A 921 -16.08 51.11 -0.25
CA ASN A 921 -15.34 51.41 -1.48
C ASN A 921 -15.88 52.63 -2.24
N ASN A 922 -17.19 52.83 -2.25
CA ASN A 922 -17.86 53.92 -2.96
C ASN A 922 -19.32 54.06 -2.44
N GLY A 923 -20.08 54.98 -3.02
CA GLY A 923 -21.47 55.25 -2.63
C GLY A 923 -22.42 54.07 -2.84
N VAL A 924 -22.16 53.21 -3.82
CA VAL A 924 -22.95 51.98 -4.07
C VAL A 924 -22.82 51.03 -2.89
N ALA A 925 -21.61 50.86 -2.34
CA ALA A 925 -21.38 50.02 -1.17
C ALA A 925 -22.13 50.55 0.06
N VAL A 926 -22.09 51.87 0.28
CA VAL A 926 -22.83 52.50 1.39
C VAL A 926 -24.34 52.30 1.22
N GLY A 927 -24.86 52.51 0.01
CA GLY A 927 -26.29 52.35 -0.30
C GLY A 927 -26.78 50.92 -0.13
N LEU A 928 -26.01 49.93 -0.60
CA LEU A 928 -26.34 48.52 -0.39
C LEU A 928 -26.22 48.13 1.08
N ARG A 929 -25.22 48.63 1.81
CA ARG A 929 -25.09 48.35 3.24
C ARG A 929 -26.26 48.90 4.07
N LEU A 930 -26.78 50.06 3.69
CA LEU A 930 -28.02 50.61 4.26
C LEU A 930 -29.20 49.68 3.96
N LEU A 931 -29.37 49.22 2.71
CA LEU A 931 -30.40 48.26 2.35
C LEU A 931 -30.31 46.97 3.19
N LEU A 932 -29.11 46.40 3.32
CA LEU A 932 -28.88 45.20 4.13
C LEU A 932 -29.25 45.43 5.59
N GLN A 933 -29.03 46.63 6.13
CA GLN A 933 -29.39 46.97 7.51
C GLN A 933 -30.89 46.99 7.74
N GLU A 934 -31.65 47.51 6.78
CA GLU A 934 -33.13 47.59 6.85
C GLU A 934 -33.83 46.25 6.69
N LEU A 935 -33.10 45.24 6.19
CA LEU A 935 -33.58 43.87 6.04
C LEU A 935 -33.31 43.01 7.28
N ILE A 936 -32.51 43.49 8.23
CA ILE A 936 -32.30 42.88 9.56
C ILE A 936 -33.50 43.21 10.43
#